data_AF-C4YCA9-F1
#
_entry.id   AF-C4YCA9-F1
#
_cell.length_a   1.000
_cell.length_b   1.000
_cell.length_c   1.000
_cell.angle_alpha   90.00
_cell.angle_beta   90.00
_cell.angle_gamma   90.00
#
_symmetry.space_group_name_H-M   'P 1'
#
loop_
_entity.id
_entity.type
_entity.pdbx_description
1 polymer ?
#
loop_
_entity_poly.entity_id
_entity_poly.type
_entity_poly.pdbx_seq_one_letter_code
_entity_poly.pdbx_strand_id
1 'polypeptide(L)'
;MDKDLRDTFSSTNVEDVVSDFQNLMHYCASDVEATFAVAQKLYPQFRAKTPHPVSFAALKSLGSLVLPTTKKWNNYIESAEKVYDENRNAVSSILKERANELIRFIEEQNDSLKPDYESDPWLKQLNWTLKAQRLKKDGSPYAKQAFLTGYPEWYRDLFKTSSETGQKEMNLSVRSRITPLLLRLKWEGNPLIWTESAGWCFKVPFTDEKVDEMLSKNYTKAQLSEEDFESLLPELRDGYQPYELFKVPHPDGPKKRCTLIMSKSYLRYFESGVLTSEYDYAKEILNLNATASYWMGNRARILDQFVVFADPKAEKNNFFGTKKQSKEHKDMGIILPKLCTMGTITRRATENTWLTASNSKANRIGSELKSLIEAPKGYVFVGADVDSEELWIASLIGDSMFKIHGGTALGWMTLEGDKNQKTDLHSKTADIMGISRNDAKVFNYGRIYGAGVKFATRLLKQCNANLSDAEAERLAKELYEKTKGLASHSKIFKRRVYHGGSESVMFNALEAIAYQEHPRTPVLGASITDALTQKYLNKNNYLTSRINWTIQSSGVDYLHLLIVSMDYLIEKFKLDARLMITVHDEVRYMVKEEQRLMCALLLQISNLWTRAMFCEQLGIKELPQSCAFFSEVDIDFVLRKEVGTECITPSHPDPIAPGESYDIIKLLDSFDYASALAERKSSLTNIKSFNYRSRRSVIESLDDEANTDVKIGKLRLQNSVTKDEWKANVGNLMRQSRLYMEAPIQPSKPEKTAKPRSKRKNEVDTNSPKDTKGQKPNSDKKFSKSMKPKRQVDEDDYFMSQDGDEVLRREIEESIAKSGKSWPSMGSSAFKNDPMSTWTGESIIFRAKSKQTGLNRVPVAKYSSLNLSGSSRNGPIATYNMFSTRKVNKPSHTLTSNYSAIDEKKLDSNFRRRSQAELKGDVRRRRRRT
;
A
#
# COMPACT_ATOMS: atom_id res chain seq x y z
N MET A 1 -35.45 -8.16 4.74
CA MET A 1 -35.34 -6.78 4.23
C MET A 1 -35.37 -6.83 2.72
N ASP A 2 -36.11 -5.93 2.11
CA ASP A 2 -35.88 -5.55 0.72
C ASP A 2 -34.57 -4.76 0.62
N LYS A 3 -33.79 -4.92 -0.45
CA LYS A 3 -32.55 -4.17 -0.68
C LYS A 3 -32.75 -2.97 -1.58
N ASP A 4 -33.82 -2.93 -2.37
CA ASP A 4 -34.00 -1.96 -3.44
C ASP A 4 -34.24 -0.54 -2.84
N LEU A 5 -34.80 -0.48 -1.62
CA LEU A 5 -34.89 0.74 -0.79
C LEU A 5 -33.53 1.39 -0.46
N ARG A 6 -32.42 0.63 -0.49
CA ARG A 6 -31.07 1.18 -0.28
C ARG A 6 -30.67 2.09 -1.44
N ASP A 7 -31.09 1.79 -2.66
CA ASP A 7 -30.59 2.48 -3.85
C ASP A 7 -31.12 3.92 -3.94
N THR A 8 -32.22 4.25 -3.26
CA THR A 8 -32.69 5.62 -3.03
C THR A 8 -31.63 6.52 -2.38
N PHE A 9 -30.78 5.99 -1.49
CA PHE A 9 -29.66 6.74 -0.90
C PHE A 9 -28.49 6.98 -1.89
N SER A 10 -28.57 6.44 -3.11
CA SER A 10 -27.63 6.76 -4.19
C SER A 10 -28.11 7.92 -5.07
N SER A 11 -29.31 8.47 -4.82
CA SER A 11 -29.78 9.69 -5.49
C SER A 11 -28.97 10.90 -5.07
N THR A 12 -28.72 11.82 -6.00
CA THR A 12 -28.15 13.15 -5.70
C THR A 12 -29.21 14.16 -5.25
N ASN A 13 -30.49 13.78 -5.24
CA ASN A 13 -31.62 14.62 -4.87
C ASN A 13 -32.04 14.32 -3.41
N VAL A 14 -31.98 15.32 -2.52
CA VAL A 14 -32.24 15.12 -1.09
C VAL A 14 -33.74 14.91 -0.82
N GLU A 15 -34.57 15.56 -1.63
CA GLU A 15 -36.02 15.51 -1.61
C GLU A 15 -36.55 14.07 -1.77
N ASP A 16 -35.86 13.20 -2.51
CA ASP A 16 -36.21 11.77 -2.64
C ASP A 16 -36.19 11.09 -1.26
N VAL A 17 -35.09 11.29 -0.51
CA VAL A 17 -34.89 10.73 0.83
C VAL A 17 -35.81 11.37 1.87
N VAL A 18 -36.15 12.66 1.71
CA VAL A 18 -37.13 13.35 2.57
C VAL A 18 -38.54 12.82 2.33
N SER A 19 -38.89 12.47 1.08
CA SER A 19 -40.25 12.03 0.71
C SER A 19 -40.63 10.66 1.31
N ASP A 20 -39.68 9.73 1.42
CA ASP A 20 -39.89 8.38 2.00
C ASP A 20 -39.12 8.17 3.33
N PHE A 21 -38.79 9.27 4.02
CA PHE A 21 -37.90 9.29 5.19
C PHE A 21 -38.23 8.22 6.24
N GLN A 22 -39.50 8.03 6.58
CA GLN A 22 -39.91 7.11 7.66
C GLN A 22 -39.64 5.63 7.30
N ASN A 23 -39.80 5.27 6.03
CA ASN A 23 -39.53 3.92 5.53
C ASN A 23 -38.01 3.69 5.39
N LEU A 24 -37.30 4.65 4.80
CA LEU A 24 -35.85 4.62 4.64
C LEU A 24 -35.11 4.56 5.99
N MET A 25 -35.54 5.32 7.00
CA MET A 25 -34.97 5.24 8.35
C MET A 25 -35.33 3.91 9.05
N HIS A 26 -36.50 3.34 8.79
CA HIS A 26 -36.86 2.01 9.31
C HIS A 26 -36.03 0.89 8.64
N TYR A 27 -35.75 1.00 7.34
CA TYR A 27 -34.77 0.14 6.66
C TYR A 27 -33.39 0.25 7.33
N CYS A 28 -32.87 1.47 7.54
CA CYS A 28 -31.57 1.68 8.17
C CYS A 28 -31.49 1.09 9.59
N ALA A 29 -32.54 1.27 10.41
CA ALA A 29 -32.62 0.68 11.73
C ALA A 29 -32.61 -0.87 11.68
N SER A 30 -33.34 -1.44 10.71
CA SER A 30 -33.39 -2.89 10.48
C SER A 30 -32.05 -3.46 10.00
N ASP A 31 -31.32 -2.74 9.15
CA ASP A 31 -29.99 -3.13 8.65
C ASP A 31 -28.95 -3.10 9.77
N VAL A 32 -29.01 -2.11 10.66
CA VAL A 32 -28.17 -2.03 11.86
C VAL A 32 -28.49 -3.16 12.85
N GLU A 33 -29.78 -3.46 13.08
CA GLU A 33 -30.18 -4.58 13.95
C GLU A 33 -29.73 -5.94 13.36
N ALA A 34 -29.95 -6.17 12.07
CA ALA A 34 -29.51 -7.38 11.38
C ALA A 34 -27.97 -7.53 11.42
N THR A 35 -27.24 -6.43 11.17
CA THR A 35 -25.78 -6.39 11.24
C THR A 35 -25.28 -6.68 12.65
N PHE A 36 -25.93 -6.12 13.68
CA PHE A 36 -25.61 -6.41 15.08
C PHE A 36 -25.87 -7.87 15.46
N ALA A 37 -27.01 -8.44 15.04
CA ALA A 37 -27.34 -9.85 15.25
C ALA A 37 -26.33 -10.80 14.58
N VAL A 38 -25.86 -10.47 13.36
CA VAL A 38 -24.78 -11.18 12.68
C VAL A 38 -23.46 -11.04 13.45
N ALA A 39 -23.09 -9.83 13.87
CA ALA A 39 -21.88 -9.57 14.66
C ALA A 39 -21.88 -10.35 15.98
N GLN A 40 -23.01 -10.48 16.68
CA GLN A 40 -23.15 -11.31 17.87
C GLN A 40 -22.86 -12.80 17.62
N LYS A 41 -23.20 -13.34 16.44
CA LYS A 41 -22.91 -14.74 16.06
C LYS A 41 -21.47 -14.95 15.58
N LEU A 42 -20.85 -13.93 14.99
CA LEU A 42 -19.46 -13.97 14.51
C LEU A 42 -18.44 -13.68 15.63
N TYR A 43 -18.75 -12.82 16.60
CA TYR A 43 -17.80 -12.41 17.63
C TYR A 43 -17.18 -13.57 18.45
N PRO A 44 -17.92 -14.62 18.86
CA PRO A 44 -17.31 -15.79 19.50
C PRO A 44 -16.33 -16.54 18.59
N GLN A 45 -16.62 -16.62 17.28
CA GLN A 45 -15.75 -17.27 16.29
C GLN A 45 -14.49 -16.44 16.05
N PHE A 46 -14.64 -15.12 15.95
CA PHE A 46 -13.53 -14.17 15.93
C PHE A 46 -12.64 -14.35 17.17
N ARG A 47 -13.20 -14.37 18.39
CA ARG A 47 -12.42 -14.58 19.62
C ARG A 47 -11.78 -15.96 19.73
N ALA A 48 -12.31 -17.00 19.06
CA ALA A 48 -11.64 -18.29 18.94
C ALA A 48 -10.48 -18.26 17.93
N LYS A 49 -10.57 -17.45 16.87
CA LYS A 49 -9.51 -17.23 15.88
C LYS A 49 -8.42 -16.26 16.36
N THR A 50 -8.75 -15.26 17.18
CA THR A 50 -7.84 -14.31 17.83
C THR A 50 -7.93 -14.46 19.37
N PRO A 51 -7.35 -15.55 19.93
CA PRO A 51 -7.57 -15.90 21.34
C PRO A 51 -6.94 -14.89 22.31
N HIS A 52 -5.81 -14.29 21.97
CA HIS A 52 -5.05 -13.44 22.90
C HIS A 52 -5.77 -12.11 23.17
N PRO A 53 -5.87 -11.65 24.44
CA PRO A 53 -6.61 -10.44 24.78
C PRO A 53 -6.02 -9.17 24.15
N VAL A 54 -4.69 -9.08 24.02
CA VAL A 54 -3.98 -7.95 23.36
C VAL A 54 -4.51 -7.69 21.95
N SER A 55 -4.74 -8.75 21.16
CA SER A 55 -5.22 -8.66 19.77
C SER A 55 -6.62 -8.07 19.63
N PHE A 56 -7.40 -8.01 20.72
CA PHE A 56 -8.69 -7.33 20.77
C PHE A 56 -8.60 -5.98 21.47
N ALA A 57 -7.78 -5.87 22.52
CA ALA A 57 -7.57 -4.61 23.25
C ALA A 57 -7.01 -3.50 22.35
N ALA A 58 -6.03 -3.81 21.50
CA ALA A 58 -5.45 -2.83 20.57
C ALA A 58 -6.47 -2.25 19.56
N LEU A 59 -7.52 -3.02 19.21
CA LEU A 59 -8.57 -2.57 18.28
C LEU A 59 -9.41 -1.43 18.86
N LYS A 60 -9.48 -1.28 20.18
CA LYS A 60 -10.11 -0.13 20.84
C LYS A 60 -9.36 1.15 20.49
N SER A 61 -8.04 1.12 20.61
CA SER A 61 -7.16 2.28 20.40
C SER A 61 -7.04 2.60 18.90
N LEU A 62 -6.84 1.59 18.05
CA LEU A 62 -6.89 1.70 16.58
C LEU A 62 -8.26 2.15 16.05
N GLY A 63 -9.36 1.82 16.74
CA GLY A 63 -10.72 2.29 16.41
C GLY A 63 -11.00 3.72 16.88
N SER A 64 -10.00 4.43 17.43
CA SER A 64 -10.16 5.76 18.04
C SER A 64 -9.12 6.79 17.57
N LEU A 65 -8.47 6.53 16.44
CA LEU A 65 -7.49 7.44 15.83
C LEU A 65 -8.10 8.79 15.45
N VAL A 66 -7.32 9.86 15.60
CA VAL A 66 -7.73 11.25 15.41
C VAL A 66 -6.52 12.01 14.86
N LEU A 67 -6.68 12.70 13.73
CA LEU A 67 -5.60 13.50 13.13
C LEU A 67 -5.92 15.00 13.32
N PRO A 68 -5.18 15.73 14.18
CA PRO A 68 -5.34 17.17 14.31
C PRO A 68 -4.72 17.88 13.10
N THR A 69 -5.39 18.90 12.59
CA THR A 69 -4.95 19.69 11.42
C THR A 69 -5.28 21.17 11.66
N THR A 70 -5.03 22.05 10.70
CA THR A 70 -5.43 23.46 10.76
C THR A 70 -6.14 23.91 9.49
N LYS A 71 -6.66 25.14 9.47
CA LYS A 71 -7.22 25.76 8.25
C LYS A 71 -6.22 25.85 7.08
N LYS A 72 -4.91 25.62 7.31
CA LYS A 72 -3.93 25.40 6.21
C LYS A 72 -4.35 24.28 5.27
N TRP A 73 -5.15 23.31 5.72
CA TRP A 73 -5.72 22.24 4.88
C TRP A 73 -6.43 22.79 3.63
N ASN A 74 -7.22 23.86 3.77
CA ASN A 74 -7.93 24.48 2.65
C ASN A 74 -6.94 25.19 1.72
N ASN A 75 -6.05 26.02 2.29
CA ASN A 75 -5.00 26.71 1.54
C ASN A 75 -4.10 25.74 0.75
N TYR A 76 -3.81 24.57 1.31
CA TYR A 76 -3.07 23.49 0.66
C TYR A 76 -3.85 22.90 -0.52
N ILE A 77 -5.15 22.61 -0.36
CA ILE A 77 -5.98 22.16 -1.50
C ILE A 77 -5.98 23.22 -2.59
N GLU A 78 -6.25 24.48 -2.25
CA GLU A 78 -6.28 25.60 -3.20
C GLU A 78 -4.93 25.79 -3.91
N SER A 79 -3.80 25.65 -3.19
CA SER A 79 -2.46 25.79 -3.76
C SER A 79 -2.05 24.59 -4.61
N ALA A 80 -2.38 23.36 -4.19
CA ALA A 80 -2.09 22.16 -4.94
C ALA A 80 -2.94 22.05 -6.23
N GLU A 81 -4.22 22.44 -6.18
CA GLU A 81 -5.06 22.61 -7.37
C GLU A 81 -4.49 23.69 -8.30
N LYS A 82 -4.18 24.88 -7.78
CA LYS A 82 -3.62 25.97 -8.58
C LYS A 82 -2.34 25.56 -9.32
N VAL A 83 -1.36 24.98 -8.62
CA VAL A 83 -0.08 24.55 -9.25
C VAL A 83 -0.29 23.35 -10.18
N TYR A 84 -1.28 22.48 -9.91
CA TYR A 84 -1.68 21.42 -10.85
C TYR A 84 -2.28 21.98 -12.14
N ASP A 85 -3.17 22.98 -12.05
CA ASP A 85 -3.79 23.62 -13.21
C ASP A 85 -2.81 24.52 -13.97
N GLU A 86 -1.90 25.21 -13.29
CA GLU A 86 -0.77 25.93 -13.92
C GLU A 86 0.11 24.97 -14.73
N ASN A 87 0.52 23.83 -14.15
CA ASN A 87 1.26 22.78 -14.88
C ASN A 87 0.46 22.21 -16.05
N ARG A 88 -0.84 21.95 -15.87
CA ARG A 88 -1.73 21.43 -16.91
C ARG A 88 -1.90 22.42 -18.06
N ASN A 89 -2.02 23.71 -17.75
CA ASN A 89 -2.18 24.78 -18.72
C ASN A 89 -0.88 25.03 -19.48
N ALA A 90 0.28 25.03 -18.82
CA ALA A 90 1.59 25.10 -19.48
C ALA A 90 1.77 23.97 -20.51
N VAL A 91 1.53 22.71 -20.08
CA VAL A 91 1.55 21.54 -20.98
C VAL A 91 0.53 21.67 -22.12
N SER A 92 -0.67 22.17 -21.85
CA SER A 92 -1.69 22.37 -22.88
C SER A 92 -1.29 23.44 -23.90
N SER A 93 -0.71 24.55 -23.44
CA SER A 93 -0.27 25.66 -24.29
C SER A 93 0.87 25.25 -25.22
N ILE A 94 1.93 24.61 -24.70
CA ILE A 94 3.05 24.12 -25.53
C ILE A 94 2.54 23.14 -26.60
N LEU A 95 1.65 22.21 -26.24
CA LEU A 95 1.10 21.25 -27.20
C LEU A 95 0.16 21.91 -28.22
N LYS A 96 -0.63 22.92 -27.83
CA LYS A 96 -1.48 23.72 -28.74
C LYS A 96 -0.64 24.54 -29.71
N GLU A 97 0.42 25.19 -29.24
CA GLU A 97 1.35 25.96 -30.06
C GLU A 97 2.00 25.08 -31.14
N ARG A 98 2.48 23.89 -30.76
CA ARG A 98 3.03 22.91 -31.73
C ARG A 98 1.99 22.34 -32.70
N ALA A 99 0.73 22.17 -32.28
CA ALA A 99 -0.35 21.76 -33.18
C ALA A 99 -0.73 22.89 -34.16
N ASN A 100 -0.72 24.14 -33.71
CA ASN A 100 -1.03 25.31 -34.54
C ASN A 100 0.11 25.62 -35.53
N GLU A 101 1.38 25.50 -35.12
CA GLU A 101 2.53 25.72 -36.01
C GLU A 101 2.44 24.87 -37.29
N LEU A 102 1.97 23.63 -37.17
CA LEU A 102 1.79 22.68 -38.26
C LEU A 102 0.63 23.01 -39.23
N ILE A 103 -0.24 23.97 -38.90
CA ILE A 103 -1.33 24.42 -39.78
C ILE A 103 -1.20 25.88 -40.22
N ARG A 104 -0.14 26.60 -39.82
CA ARG A 104 0.06 28.03 -40.14
C ARG A 104 -0.01 28.34 -41.64
N PHE A 105 0.39 27.40 -42.51
CA PHE A 105 0.25 27.55 -43.97
C PHE A 105 -1.20 27.74 -44.45
N ILE A 106 -2.18 27.20 -43.71
CA ILE A 106 -3.62 27.35 -43.98
C ILE A 106 -4.13 28.71 -43.44
N GLU A 107 -3.67 29.10 -42.24
CA GLU A 107 -4.09 30.34 -41.58
C GLU A 107 -3.50 31.59 -42.25
N GLU A 108 -2.24 31.52 -42.67
CA GLU A 108 -1.49 32.59 -43.37
C GLU A 108 -1.57 32.49 -44.91
N GLN A 109 -2.26 31.46 -45.44
CA GLN A 109 -2.41 31.18 -46.88
C GLN A 109 -1.06 31.15 -47.64
N ASN A 110 -0.05 30.55 -47.02
CA ASN A 110 1.34 30.61 -47.46
C ASN A 110 1.96 29.22 -47.55
N ASP A 111 2.01 28.66 -48.76
CA ASP A 111 2.56 27.33 -49.04
C ASP A 111 4.04 27.18 -48.65
N SER A 112 4.82 28.26 -48.50
CA SER A 112 6.21 28.18 -48.00
C SER A 112 6.31 27.82 -46.51
N LEU A 113 5.20 27.87 -45.77
CA LEU A 113 5.08 27.40 -44.39
C LEU A 113 4.51 25.97 -44.30
N LYS A 114 4.20 25.32 -45.43
CA LYS A 114 3.65 23.96 -45.45
C LYS A 114 4.69 22.99 -44.86
N PRO A 115 4.39 22.27 -43.75
CA PRO A 115 5.32 21.30 -43.22
C PRO A 115 5.48 20.13 -44.21
N ASP A 116 6.69 19.61 -44.34
CA ASP A 116 6.93 18.34 -45.04
C ASP A 116 6.34 17.20 -44.20
N TYR A 117 5.08 16.87 -44.47
CA TYR A 117 4.41 15.71 -43.89
C TYR A 117 4.51 14.46 -44.77
N GLU A 118 5.29 14.50 -45.86
CA GLU A 118 5.41 13.39 -46.81
C GLU A 118 6.68 12.57 -46.53
N SER A 119 7.80 13.23 -46.16
CA SER A 119 9.02 12.55 -45.72
C SER A 119 9.14 12.38 -44.19
N ASP A 120 8.63 13.33 -43.40
CA ASP A 120 8.79 13.36 -41.93
C ASP A 120 8.22 12.09 -41.25
N PRO A 121 9.05 11.33 -40.50
CA PRO A 121 8.65 10.07 -39.88
C PRO A 121 7.45 10.16 -38.92
N TRP A 122 7.21 11.29 -38.26
CA TRP A 122 6.14 11.49 -37.28
C TRP A 122 4.91 12.15 -37.90
N LEU A 123 5.09 13.16 -38.76
CA LEU A 123 3.98 13.94 -39.31
C LEU A 123 3.16 13.13 -40.32
N LYS A 124 3.78 12.27 -41.14
CA LYS A 124 3.05 11.42 -42.10
C LYS A 124 2.10 10.41 -41.46
N GLN A 125 2.25 10.12 -40.16
CA GLN A 125 1.33 9.28 -39.39
C GLN A 125 0.01 10.01 -39.02
N LEU A 126 -0.12 11.30 -39.34
CA LEU A 126 -1.32 12.10 -39.11
C LEU A 126 -2.21 12.13 -40.38
N ASN A 127 -3.53 12.15 -40.20
CA ASN A 127 -4.47 12.24 -41.32
C ASN A 127 -4.55 13.67 -41.88
N TRP A 128 -3.71 13.98 -42.87
CA TRP A 128 -3.62 15.29 -43.53
C TRP A 128 -4.78 15.62 -44.50
N THR A 129 -5.75 14.71 -44.67
CA THR A 129 -6.91 14.93 -45.57
C THR A 129 -7.66 16.21 -45.19
N LEU A 130 -7.60 17.22 -46.07
CA LEU A 130 -8.33 18.48 -45.89
C LEU A 130 -9.83 18.26 -46.11
N LYS A 131 -10.66 18.72 -45.18
CA LYS A 131 -12.12 18.57 -45.32
C LYS A 131 -12.70 19.60 -46.28
N ALA A 132 -12.96 19.17 -47.52
CA ALA A 132 -13.56 20.00 -48.57
C ALA A 132 -14.92 20.60 -48.15
N GLN A 133 -15.19 21.82 -48.63
CA GLN A 133 -16.43 22.54 -48.34
C GLN A 133 -17.62 21.91 -49.06
N ARG A 134 -18.74 21.72 -48.36
CA ARG A 134 -19.97 21.19 -48.95
C ARG A 134 -20.69 22.29 -49.73
N LEU A 135 -20.59 22.26 -51.05
CA LEU A 135 -21.32 23.17 -51.94
C LEU A 135 -22.70 22.59 -52.32
N LYS A 136 -23.68 23.46 -52.56
CA LYS A 136 -24.97 23.13 -53.17
C LYS A 136 -24.84 23.04 -54.70
N LYS A 137 -25.93 22.66 -55.39
CA LYS A 137 -26.02 22.64 -56.86
C LYS A 137 -25.85 24.02 -57.52
N ASP A 138 -26.02 25.10 -56.77
CA ASP A 138 -25.83 26.49 -57.22
C ASP A 138 -24.40 27.03 -56.98
N GLY A 139 -23.47 26.19 -56.51
CA GLY A 139 -22.10 26.57 -56.17
C GLY A 139 -21.94 27.26 -54.81
N SER A 140 -23.01 27.69 -54.15
CA SER A 140 -22.94 28.30 -52.82
C SER A 140 -22.75 27.25 -51.71
N PRO A 141 -22.06 27.57 -50.60
CA PRO A 141 -21.87 26.64 -49.51
C PRO A 141 -23.18 26.31 -48.77
N TYR A 142 -23.32 25.06 -48.31
CA TYR A 142 -24.36 24.67 -47.35
C TYR A 142 -24.18 25.41 -46.01
N ALA A 143 -25.29 25.84 -45.40
CA ALA A 143 -25.26 26.59 -44.14
C ALA A 143 -24.74 25.79 -42.92
N LYS A 144 -24.82 24.45 -42.96
CA LYS A 144 -24.22 23.55 -41.97
C LYS A 144 -22.98 22.87 -42.55
N GLN A 145 -21.86 23.58 -42.56
CA GLN A 145 -20.53 23.01 -42.84
C GLN A 145 -20.05 22.15 -41.67
N ALA A 146 -18.98 21.37 -41.87
CA ALA A 146 -18.27 20.75 -40.76
C ALA A 146 -17.50 21.81 -39.97
N PHE A 147 -17.39 21.65 -38.65
CA PHE A 147 -16.51 22.48 -37.82
C PHE A 147 -15.07 22.41 -38.35
N LEU A 148 -14.38 23.55 -38.50
CA LEU A 148 -13.06 23.67 -39.15
C LEU A 148 -13.01 22.98 -40.53
N THR A 149 -13.94 23.32 -41.42
CA THR A 149 -13.85 22.97 -42.86
C THR A 149 -12.62 23.65 -43.48
N GLY A 150 -11.92 22.96 -44.38
CA GLY A 150 -10.64 23.39 -44.96
C GLY A 150 -9.39 22.90 -44.20
N TYR A 151 -9.52 22.46 -42.95
CA TYR A 151 -8.40 21.97 -42.12
C TYR A 151 -8.17 20.46 -42.27
N PRO A 152 -7.00 19.92 -41.87
CA PRO A 152 -6.72 18.48 -41.80
C PRO A 152 -7.61 17.76 -40.79
N GLU A 153 -8.09 16.55 -41.12
CA GLU A 153 -8.94 15.76 -40.21
C GLU A 153 -8.23 15.50 -38.86
N TRP A 154 -6.90 15.27 -38.84
CA TRP A 154 -6.14 15.09 -37.58
C TRP A 154 -6.25 16.27 -36.62
N TYR A 155 -6.29 17.50 -37.14
CA TYR A 155 -6.38 18.73 -36.36
C TYR A 155 -7.83 18.95 -35.90
N ARG A 156 -8.80 18.67 -36.78
CA ARG A 156 -10.24 18.77 -36.51
C ARG A 156 -10.70 17.84 -35.39
N ASP A 157 -10.14 16.62 -35.31
CA ASP A 157 -10.45 15.62 -34.28
C ASP A 157 -10.01 16.02 -32.85
N LEU A 158 -9.15 17.04 -32.72
CA LEU A 158 -8.76 17.59 -31.42
C LEU A 158 -9.88 18.44 -30.78
N PHE A 159 -10.82 18.96 -31.57
CA PHE A 159 -11.83 19.92 -31.11
C PHE A 159 -13.11 19.25 -30.62
N LYS A 160 -13.22 19.12 -29.29
CA LYS A 160 -14.35 18.50 -28.59
C LYS A 160 -15.22 19.56 -27.93
N THR A 161 -16.52 19.28 -27.84
CA THR A 161 -17.46 20.18 -27.15
C THR A 161 -17.17 20.15 -25.65
N SER A 162 -16.93 21.32 -25.06
CA SER A 162 -16.78 21.52 -23.62
C SER A 162 -18.13 21.42 -22.92
N SER A 163 -18.17 20.71 -21.80
CA SER A 163 -19.37 20.54 -20.97
C SER A 163 -19.76 21.80 -20.19
N GLU A 164 -18.84 22.75 -20.04
CA GLU A 164 -19.03 23.96 -19.23
C GLU A 164 -19.41 25.18 -20.09
N THR A 165 -18.76 25.35 -21.24
CA THR A 165 -18.98 26.49 -22.15
C THR A 165 -19.94 26.17 -23.30
N GLY A 166 -20.18 24.89 -23.59
CA GLY A 166 -20.88 24.44 -24.80
C GLY A 166 -20.12 24.69 -26.11
N GLN A 167 -18.94 25.30 -26.06
CA GLN A 167 -18.11 25.62 -27.23
C GLN A 167 -17.19 24.45 -27.59
N LYS A 168 -16.56 24.49 -28.77
CA LYS A 168 -15.58 23.50 -29.20
C LYS A 168 -14.16 23.97 -28.90
N GLU A 169 -13.46 23.23 -28.05
CA GLU A 169 -12.13 23.56 -27.54
C GLU A 169 -11.13 22.46 -27.91
N MET A 170 -9.86 22.83 -28.14
CA MET A 170 -8.81 21.86 -28.48
C MET A 170 -8.40 21.03 -27.25
N ASN A 171 -8.84 19.77 -27.22
CA ASN A 171 -8.58 18.81 -26.15
C ASN A 171 -7.31 17.99 -26.44
N LEU A 172 -6.17 18.60 -26.17
CA LEU A 172 -4.83 18.04 -26.38
C LEU A 172 -4.08 17.92 -25.05
N SER A 173 -3.48 16.74 -24.80
CA SER A 173 -2.84 16.39 -23.53
C SER A 173 -1.75 15.34 -23.72
N VAL A 174 -0.95 15.07 -22.67
CA VAL A 174 0.03 13.97 -22.64
C VAL A 174 -0.56 12.57 -22.89
N ARG A 175 -1.88 12.38 -22.75
CA ARG A 175 -2.55 11.10 -23.03
C ARG A 175 -3.08 10.97 -24.46
N SER A 176 -3.05 12.05 -25.25
CA SER A 176 -3.53 12.05 -26.63
C SER A 176 -2.56 11.30 -27.55
N ARG A 177 -3.06 10.44 -28.45
CA ARG A 177 -2.22 9.59 -29.31
C ARG A 177 -1.26 10.36 -30.21
N ILE A 178 -1.63 11.57 -30.64
CA ILE A 178 -0.74 12.40 -31.49
C ILE A 178 0.40 13.07 -30.71
N THR A 179 0.36 13.13 -29.38
CA THR A 179 1.34 13.88 -28.58
C THR A 179 2.78 13.35 -28.75
N PRO A 180 3.06 12.03 -28.74
CA PRO A 180 4.37 11.50 -29.12
C PRO A 180 4.88 11.88 -30.52
N LEU A 181 3.97 12.20 -31.45
CA LEU A 181 4.30 12.64 -32.81
C LEU A 181 4.59 14.15 -32.84
N LEU A 182 3.74 14.97 -32.21
CA LEU A 182 3.96 16.42 -32.05
C LEU A 182 5.25 16.74 -31.28
N LEU A 183 5.64 15.87 -30.35
CA LEU A 183 6.89 15.96 -29.59
C LEU A 183 8.07 15.22 -30.26
N ARG A 184 7.90 14.70 -31.49
CA ARG A 184 8.89 13.92 -32.26
C ARG A 184 9.75 12.99 -31.39
N LEU A 185 9.09 12.12 -30.64
CA LEU A 185 9.77 11.22 -29.70
C LEU A 185 10.57 10.12 -30.42
N LYS A 186 11.68 9.73 -29.80
CA LYS A 186 12.64 8.74 -30.30
C LYS A 186 12.95 7.67 -29.25
N TRP A 187 13.16 6.43 -29.67
CA TRP A 187 13.60 5.32 -28.83
C TRP A 187 14.95 4.79 -29.32
N GLU A 188 15.98 4.87 -28.47
CA GLU A 188 17.40 4.69 -28.83
C GLU A 188 17.81 5.48 -30.08
N GLY A 189 17.28 6.72 -30.21
CA GLY A 189 17.51 7.61 -31.35
C GLY A 189 16.58 7.38 -32.56
N ASN A 190 15.87 6.25 -32.62
CA ASN A 190 15.00 5.89 -33.74
C ASN A 190 13.60 6.51 -33.59
N PRO A 191 12.96 7.05 -34.65
CA PRO A 191 11.59 7.57 -34.58
C PRO A 191 10.56 6.54 -34.08
N LEU A 192 9.58 7.01 -33.31
CA LEU A 192 8.42 6.22 -32.91
C LEU A 192 7.37 6.12 -34.03
N ILE A 193 6.80 4.93 -34.18
CA ILE A 193 5.69 4.64 -35.10
C ILE A 193 4.53 4.01 -34.30
N TRP A 194 3.30 4.44 -34.58
CA TRP A 194 2.09 3.81 -34.07
C TRP A 194 1.63 2.64 -34.97
N THR A 195 1.14 1.57 -34.34
CA THR A 195 0.50 0.42 -35.01
C THR A 195 -0.74 0.02 -34.23
N GLU A 196 -1.82 -0.38 -34.90
CA GLU A 196 -3.06 -0.78 -34.23
C GLU A 196 -2.99 -2.19 -33.62
N SER A 197 -2.14 -3.10 -34.13
CA SER A 197 -1.86 -4.37 -33.46
C SER A 197 -0.92 -4.20 -32.26
N ALA A 198 0.27 -3.63 -32.47
CA ALA A 198 1.42 -3.72 -31.56
C ALA A 198 1.69 -2.45 -30.74
N GLY A 199 0.95 -1.36 -30.98
CA GLY A 199 1.08 -0.09 -30.29
C GLY A 199 2.31 0.71 -30.74
N TRP A 200 2.90 1.47 -29.81
CA TRP A 200 4.15 2.19 -30.06
C TRP A 200 5.31 1.22 -30.34
N CYS A 201 5.87 1.35 -31.53
CA CYS A 201 7.07 0.68 -32.00
C CYS A 201 8.14 1.72 -32.37
N PHE A 202 9.35 1.27 -32.65
CA PHE A 202 10.43 2.10 -33.19
C PHE A 202 11.09 1.41 -34.39
N LYS A 203 11.54 2.23 -35.35
CA LYS A 203 11.98 1.79 -36.68
C LYS A 203 13.50 1.63 -36.75
N VAL A 204 13.98 0.40 -36.95
CA VAL A 204 15.41 0.05 -36.92
C VAL A 204 15.84 -0.44 -38.32
N PRO A 205 17.01 -0.05 -38.86
CA PRO A 205 17.49 -0.59 -40.13
C PRO A 205 17.57 -2.12 -40.12
N PHE A 206 17.09 -2.76 -41.19
CA PHE A 206 17.16 -4.21 -41.36
C PHE A 206 18.55 -4.60 -41.89
N THR A 207 19.53 -4.53 -40.99
CA THR A 207 20.84 -5.18 -41.14
C THR A 207 20.99 -6.21 -40.04
N ASP A 208 21.60 -7.35 -40.33
CA ASP A 208 21.70 -8.46 -39.37
C ASP A 208 22.36 -8.00 -38.05
N GLU A 209 23.46 -7.24 -38.14
CA GLU A 209 24.14 -6.61 -37.00
C GLU A 209 23.19 -5.81 -36.09
N LYS A 210 22.31 -4.99 -36.67
CA LYS A 210 21.44 -4.09 -35.91
C LYS A 210 20.18 -4.80 -35.40
N VAL A 211 19.68 -5.77 -36.16
CA VAL A 211 18.58 -6.65 -35.73
C VAL A 211 19.04 -7.53 -34.56
N ASP A 212 20.24 -8.10 -34.63
CA ASP A 212 20.83 -8.90 -33.55
C ASP A 212 21.21 -8.04 -32.33
N GLU A 213 21.66 -6.80 -32.52
CA GLU A 213 21.83 -5.85 -31.41
C GLU A 213 20.50 -5.64 -30.66
N MET A 214 19.40 -5.38 -31.37
CA MET A 214 18.08 -5.18 -30.75
C MET A 214 17.55 -6.46 -30.09
N LEU A 215 17.78 -7.63 -30.69
CA LEU A 215 17.41 -8.92 -30.11
C LEU A 215 18.24 -9.26 -28.86
N SER A 216 19.54 -8.94 -28.84
CA SER A 216 20.40 -9.11 -27.65
C SER A 216 19.97 -8.18 -26.49
N LYS A 217 19.49 -6.98 -26.81
CA LYS A 217 18.80 -6.06 -25.89
C LYS A 217 17.38 -6.51 -25.51
N ASN A 218 16.91 -7.67 -25.98
CA ASN A 218 15.60 -8.28 -25.68
C ASN A 218 14.40 -7.48 -26.21
N TYR A 219 14.58 -6.60 -27.20
CA TYR A 219 13.44 -5.97 -27.85
C TYR A 219 12.65 -7.01 -28.65
N THR A 220 11.33 -6.99 -28.47
CA THR A 220 10.42 -7.91 -29.18
C THR A 220 10.06 -7.30 -30.54
N LYS A 221 10.30 -8.02 -31.65
CA LYS A 221 9.81 -7.61 -32.98
C LYS A 221 8.29 -7.39 -32.96
N ALA A 222 7.81 -6.40 -33.71
CA ALA A 222 6.39 -6.13 -33.83
C ALA A 222 5.68 -7.24 -34.62
N GLN A 223 4.56 -7.73 -34.08
CA GLN A 223 3.66 -8.62 -34.82
C GLN A 223 2.51 -7.76 -35.36
N LEU A 224 2.61 -7.39 -36.63
CA LEU A 224 1.62 -6.58 -37.33
C LEU A 224 0.36 -7.40 -37.66
N SER A 225 -0.79 -6.73 -37.75
CA SER A 225 -1.94 -7.28 -38.47
C SER A 225 -1.69 -7.24 -39.97
N GLU A 226 -2.52 -7.93 -40.77
CA GLU A 226 -2.44 -7.82 -42.24
C GLU A 226 -2.67 -6.36 -42.69
N GLU A 227 -3.64 -5.67 -42.07
CA GLU A 227 -3.94 -4.25 -42.30
C GLU A 227 -2.76 -3.32 -41.92
N ASP A 228 -2.15 -3.51 -40.74
CA ASP A 228 -0.95 -2.75 -40.32
C ASP A 228 0.24 -3.03 -41.26
N PHE A 229 0.38 -4.28 -41.72
CA PHE A 229 1.51 -4.71 -42.57
C PHE A 229 1.39 -4.14 -43.98
N GLU A 230 0.23 -4.22 -44.63
CA GLU A 230 0.00 -3.62 -45.95
C GLU A 230 0.18 -2.09 -45.92
N SER A 231 -0.35 -1.42 -44.90
CA SER A 231 -0.23 0.05 -44.73
C SER A 231 1.22 0.52 -44.53
N LEU A 232 2.07 -0.31 -43.92
CA LEU A 232 3.47 0.02 -43.63
C LEU A 232 4.47 -0.60 -44.60
N LEU A 233 4.04 -1.48 -45.51
CA LEU A 233 4.91 -2.21 -46.43
C LEU A 233 5.85 -1.28 -47.24
N PRO A 234 5.37 -0.18 -47.86
CA PRO A 234 6.26 0.71 -48.63
C PRO A 234 7.31 1.40 -47.75
N GLU A 235 6.97 1.72 -46.51
CA GLU A 235 7.90 2.34 -45.57
C GLU A 235 8.95 1.36 -45.02
N LEU A 236 8.61 0.08 -44.91
CA LEU A 236 9.46 -0.96 -44.33
C LEU A 236 10.29 -1.72 -45.37
N ARG A 237 9.90 -1.73 -46.65
CA ARG A 237 10.54 -2.55 -47.70
C ARG A 237 10.90 -1.80 -48.98
N ASP A 238 10.16 -0.77 -49.39
CA ASP A 238 10.32 -0.16 -50.72
C ASP A 238 11.28 1.06 -50.75
N GLY A 239 11.82 1.45 -49.59
CA GLY A 239 12.84 2.49 -49.47
C GLY A 239 14.28 2.00 -49.75
N TYR A 240 15.22 2.94 -49.91
CA TYR A 240 16.65 2.65 -50.14
C TYR A 240 17.33 1.76 -49.08
N GLN A 241 16.74 1.63 -47.89
CA GLN A 241 17.07 0.58 -46.93
C GLN A 241 15.78 -0.05 -46.37
N PRO A 242 15.72 -1.37 -46.20
CA PRO A 242 14.65 -2.03 -45.47
C PRO A 242 14.75 -1.78 -43.95
N TYR A 243 13.64 -1.91 -43.24
CA TYR A 243 13.56 -1.64 -41.79
C TYR A 243 12.75 -2.70 -41.02
N GLU A 244 13.17 -3.01 -39.80
CA GLU A 244 12.39 -3.81 -38.85
C GLU A 244 11.70 -2.91 -37.82
N LEU A 245 10.51 -3.32 -37.37
CA LEU A 245 9.83 -2.69 -36.24
C LEU A 245 10.05 -3.48 -34.94
N PHE A 246 10.50 -2.79 -33.91
CA PHE A 246 10.61 -3.32 -32.55
C PHE A 246 9.61 -2.62 -31.62
N LYS A 247 8.97 -3.38 -30.72
CA LYS A 247 7.98 -2.85 -29.78
C LYS A 247 8.66 -2.04 -28.67
N VAL A 248 8.07 -0.89 -28.31
CA VAL A 248 8.42 -0.20 -27.06
C VAL A 248 8.05 -1.10 -25.86
N PRO A 249 8.98 -1.42 -24.93
CA PRO A 249 8.73 -2.36 -23.85
C PRO A 249 7.59 -1.94 -22.91
N HIS A 250 6.62 -2.82 -22.67
CA HIS A 250 5.54 -2.56 -21.71
C HIS A 250 5.94 -2.99 -20.28
N PRO A 251 5.69 -2.18 -19.23
CA PRO A 251 6.08 -2.47 -17.84
C PRO A 251 5.65 -3.85 -17.31
N ASP A 252 4.43 -4.28 -17.67
CA ASP A 252 3.86 -5.57 -17.28
C ASP A 252 4.42 -6.79 -18.05
N GLY A 253 5.29 -6.58 -19.04
CA GLY A 253 5.95 -7.64 -19.83
C GLY A 253 5.66 -7.61 -21.34
N PRO A 254 6.49 -8.32 -22.14
CA PRO A 254 6.61 -8.14 -23.60
C PRO A 254 5.37 -8.53 -24.42
N LYS A 255 4.45 -9.33 -23.86
CA LYS A 255 3.19 -9.69 -24.52
C LYS A 255 2.24 -8.51 -24.67
N LYS A 256 2.24 -7.55 -23.74
CA LYS A 256 1.39 -6.34 -23.84
C LYS A 256 1.94 -5.35 -24.88
N ARG A 257 1.13 -4.37 -25.28
CA ARG A 257 1.51 -3.30 -26.21
C ARG A 257 1.64 -1.96 -25.51
N CYS A 258 2.62 -1.15 -25.88
CA CYS A 258 2.73 0.21 -25.35
C CYS A 258 1.67 1.10 -26.01
N THR A 259 0.75 1.66 -25.21
CA THR A 259 -0.26 2.63 -25.69
C THR A 259 0.02 4.05 -25.19
N LEU A 260 0.58 4.19 -23.99
CA LEU A 260 0.81 5.46 -23.29
C LEU A 260 2.27 5.63 -22.91
N ILE A 261 3.11 5.97 -23.89
CA ILE A 261 4.55 6.18 -23.66
C ILE A 261 4.86 7.41 -22.77
N MET A 262 4.01 8.44 -22.81
CA MET A 262 4.09 9.62 -21.94
C MET A 262 3.62 9.36 -20.49
N SER A 263 3.64 8.11 -20.02
CA SER A 263 3.24 7.75 -18.65
C SER A 263 4.44 7.61 -17.73
N LYS A 264 4.21 7.82 -16.42
CA LYS A 264 5.22 7.78 -15.33
C LYS A 264 6.18 6.58 -15.42
N SER A 265 5.71 5.42 -15.88
CA SER A 265 6.51 4.20 -16.01
C SER A 265 7.69 4.32 -17.00
N TYR A 266 7.64 5.30 -17.90
CA TYR A 266 8.69 5.54 -18.90
C TYR A 266 9.65 6.69 -18.55
N LEU A 267 9.40 7.46 -17.48
CA LEU A 267 10.25 8.59 -17.07
C LEU A 267 11.73 8.19 -16.93
N ARG A 268 11.98 7.01 -16.34
CA ARG A 268 13.31 6.40 -16.21
C ARG A 268 14.05 6.19 -17.53
N TYR A 269 13.33 5.90 -18.63
CA TYR A 269 13.96 5.77 -19.94
C TYR A 269 14.36 7.13 -20.50
N PHE A 270 13.62 8.20 -20.16
CA PHE A 270 13.99 9.58 -20.48
C PHE A 270 15.20 10.05 -19.65
N GLU A 271 15.22 9.73 -18.35
CA GLU A 271 16.36 9.99 -17.46
C GLU A 271 17.64 9.26 -17.93
N SER A 272 17.51 8.03 -18.46
CA SER A 272 18.62 7.24 -19.02
C SER A 272 19.01 7.58 -20.46
N GLY A 273 18.30 8.51 -21.14
CA GLY A 273 18.55 8.84 -22.55
C GLY A 273 18.10 7.80 -23.58
N VAL A 274 17.37 6.75 -23.16
CA VAL A 274 16.79 5.73 -24.06
C VAL A 274 15.54 6.26 -24.77
N LEU A 275 14.72 7.07 -24.08
CA LEU A 275 13.59 7.80 -24.67
C LEU A 275 13.99 9.27 -24.80
N THR A 276 13.97 9.81 -26.01
CA THR A 276 14.36 11.21 -26.29
C THR A 276 13.35 11.91 -27.20
N SER A 277 13.62 13.17 -27.55
CA SER A 277 12.80 14.04 -28.39
C SER A 277 13.73 14.92 -29.24
N GLU A 278 13.22 15.48 -30.33
CA GLU A 278 13.90 16.57 -31.04
C GLU A 278 13.75 17.94 -30.36
N TYR A 279 12.93 18.03 -29.31
CA TYR A 279 12.55 19.28 -28.67
C TYR A 279 12.78 19.26 -27.16
N ASP A 280 13.50 20.25 -26.63
CA ASP A 280 13.84 20.34 -25.20
C ASP A 280 12.59 20.39 -24.29
N TYR A 281 11.53 21.08 -24.71
CA TYR A 281 10.28 21.19 -23.95
C TYR A 281 9.53 19.85 -23.79
N ALA A 282 9.87 18.80 -24.53
CA ALA A 282 9.32 17.46 -24.27
C ALA A 282 9.80 16.90 -22.92
N LYS A 283 11.03 17.23 -22.51
CA LYS A 283 11.58 16.93 -21.18
C LYS A 283 10.80 17.68 -20.09
N GLU A 284 10.49 18.95 -20.34
CA GLU A 284 9.68 19.78 -19.45
C GLU A 284 8.27 19.20 -19.27
N ILE A 285 7.57 18.89 -20.37
CA ILE A 285 6.23 18.26 -20.34
C ILE A 285 6.23 16.95 -19.54
N LEU A 286 7.26 16.11 -19.68
CA LEU A 286 7.39 14.88 -18.90
C LEU A 286 7.66 15.16 -17.41
N ASN A 287 8.49 16.15 -17.08
CA ASN A 287 8.75 16.57 -15.70
C ASN A 287 7.49 17.17 -15.03
N LEU A 288 6.74 18.02 -15.73
CA LEU A 288 5.47 18.59 -15.25
C LEU A 288 4.43 17.49 -15.00
N ASN A 289 4.31 16.52 -15.92
CA ASN A 289 3.42 15.36 -15.76
C ASN A 289 3.87 14.43 -14.62
N ALA A 290 5.18 14.19 -14.45
CA ALA A 290 5.72 13.43 -13.33
C ALA A 290 5.44 14.13 -11.97
N THR A 291 5.55 15.46 -11.95
CA THR A 291 5.29 16.31 -10.78
C THR A 291 3.81 16.30 -10.39
N ALA A 292 2.92 16.35 -11.39
CA ALA A 292 1.46 16.20 -11.22
C ALA A 292 0.99 14.77 -10.90
N SER A 293 1.82 13.74 -11.17
CA SER A 293 1.41 12.33 -11.07
C SER A 293 1.05 11.87 -9.64
N TYR A 294 1.57 12.51 -8.60
CA TYR A 294 1.14 12.23 -7.23
C TYR A 294 -0.23 12.84 -6.94
N TRP A 295 -0.43 14.11 -7.29
CA TRP A 295 -1.70 14.80 -7.11
C TRP A 295 -2.84 14.08 -7.85
N MET A 296 -2.66 13.78 -9.14
CA MET A 296 -3.67 13.06 -9.94
C MET A 296 -4.08 11.70 -9.34
N GLY A 297 -3.18 11.02 -8.61
CA GLY A 297 -3.49 9.74 -7.97
C GLY A 297 -4.25 9.86 -6.65
N ASN A 298 -4.14 10.99 -5.95
CA ASN A 298 -4.63 11.16 -4.57
C ASN A 298 -5.69 12.25 -4.40
N ARG A 299 -5.80 13.22 -5.32
CA ARG A 299 -6.71 14.38 -5.31
C ARG A 299 -8.12 14.02 -4.81
N ALA A 300 -8.80 13.06 -5.44
CA ALA A 300 -10.15 12.66 -5.04
C ALA A 300 -10.23 12.11 -3.59
N ARG A 301 -9.20 11.39 -3.13
CA ARG A 301 -9.12 10.82 -1.77
C ARG A 301 -8.80 11.87 -0.71
N ILE A 302 -8.06 12.91 -1.09
CA ILE A 302 -7.74 14.09 -0.27
C ILE A 302 -8.98 15.00 -0.15
N LEU A 303 -9.71 15.23 -1.24
CA LEU A 303 -10.95 16.03 -1.26
C LEU A 303 -12.12 15.35 -0.52
N ASP A 304 -12.16 14.02 -0.44
CA ASP A 304 -13.14 13.24 0.35
C ASP A 304 -12.82 13.17 1.86
N GLN A 305 -11.74 13.81 2.32
CA GLN A 305 -11.43 13.87 3.76
C GLN A 305 -12.43 14.75 4.50
N PHE A 306 -13.14 14.14 5.45
CA PHE A 306 -14.09 14.84 6.30
C PHE A 306 -13.36 15.62 7.40
N VAL A 307 -13.08 16.90 7.13
CA VAL A 307 -12.43 17.83 8.07
C VAL A 307 -13.48 18.62 8.85
N VAL A 308 -13.41 18.57 10.18
CA VAL A 308 -14.24 19.41 11.05
C VAL A 308 -13.35 20.45 11.73
N PHE A 309 -13.66 21.74 11.57
CA PHE A 309 -12.93 22.83 12.23
C PHE A 309 -13.52 23.18 13.60
N ALA A 310 -12.66 23.58 14.53
CA ALA A 310 -13.05 24.01 15.87
C ALA A 310 -13.94 25.26 15.80
N ASP A 311 -15.06 25.25 16.52
CA ASP A 311 -15.91 26.42 16.70
C ASP A 311 -15.36 27.33 17.82
N PRO A 312 -14.93 28.58 17.52
CA PRO A 312 -14.38 29.48 18.53
C PRO A 312 -15.36 29.90 19.64
N LYS A 313 -16.67 29.67 19.44
CA LYS A 313 -17.72 29.89 20.44
C LYS A 313 -18.09 28.62 21.23
N ALA A 314 -17.78 27.45 20.67
CA ALA A 314 -18.29 26.15 21.08
C ALA A 314 -19.84 26.02 21.06
N GLU A 315 -20.49 26.55 20.02
CA GLU A 315 -21.94 26.38 19.77
C GLU A 315 -22.21 25.08 18.98
N LYS A 316 -21.37 24.75 18.00
CA LYS A 316 -21.55 23.61 17.07
C LYS A 316 -20.71 22.38 17.40
N ASN A 317 -19.54 22.57 18.00
CA ASN A 317 -18.65 21.49 18.46
C ASN A 317 -17.83 21.95 19.66
N ASN A 318 -17.29 21.01 20.44
CA ASN A 318 -16.55 21.30 21.66
C ASN A 318 -15.18 20.59 21.65
N PHE A 319 -14.25 21.09 20.82
CA PHE A 319 -12.92 20.49 20.63
C PHE A 319 -12.01 20.62 21.87
N PHE A 320 -12.22 21.65 22.69
CA PHE A 320 -11.37 21.95 23.84
C PHE A 320 -12.22 22.18 25.08
N GLY A 321 -11.77 21.70 26.24
CA GLY A 321 -12.53 21.76 27.50
C GLY A 321 -12.83 23.17 28.02
N THR A 322 -12.22 24.23 27.46
CA THR A 322 -12.47 25.62 27.87
C THR A 322 -12.61 26.58 26.69
N LYS A 323 -13.48 27.59 26.85
CA LYS A 323 -13.64 28.71 25.89
C LYS A 323 -12.37 29.57 25.71
N LYS A 324 -11.38 29.46 26.61
CA LYS A 324 -10.05 30.08 26.42
C LYS A 324 -9.28 29.32 25.34
N GLN A 325 -9.17 28.00 25.49
CA GLN A 325 -8.52 27.13 24.52
C GLN A 325 -9.20 27.21 23.15
N SER A 326 -10.54 27.17 23.06
CA SER A 326 -11.24 27.29 21.76
C SER A 326 -10.96 28.61 21.01
N LYS A 327 -10.58 29.68 21.72
CA LYS A 327 -10.14 30.96 21.11
C LYS A 327 -8.65 30.94 20.73
N GLU A 328 -7.81 30.33 21.54
CA GLU A 328 -6.37 30.16 21.28
C GLU A 328 -6.13 29.20 20.09
N HIS A 329 -6.99 28.20 19.93
CA HIS A 329 -6.96 27.18 18.88
C HIS A 329 -8.06 27.40 17.80
N LYS A 330 -8.49 28.64 17.58
CA LYS A 330 -9.59 29.04 16.66
C LYS A 330 -9.46 28.53 15.21
N ASP A 331 -8.29 28.08 14.80
CA ASP A 331 -7.93 27.64 13.44
C ASP A 331 -7.60 26.13 13.36
N MET A 332 -7.71 25.40 14.47
CA MET A 332 -7.56 23.94 14.48
C MET A 332 -8.74 23.24 13.78
N GLY A 333 -8.46 22.08 13.21
CA GLY A 333 -9.42 21.11 12.73
C GLY A 333 -9.05 19.69 13.15
N ILE A 334 -9.95 18.75 12.90
CA ILE A 334 -9.76 17.33 13.13
C ILE A 334 -10.23 16.58 11.88
N ILE A 335 -9.44 15.58 11.48
CA ILE A 335 -9.80 14.57 10.48
C ILE A 335 -9.95 13.23 11.22
N LEU A 336 -11.06 12.54 10.97
CA LEU A 336 -11.28 11.18 11.45
C LEU A 336 -10.99 10.21 10.29
N PRO A 337 -9.88 9.46 10.33
CA PRO A 337 -9.52 8.56 9.23
C PRO A 337 -10.55 7.42 9.12
N LYS A 338 -10.99 7.10 7.90
CA LYS A 338 -12.00 6.06 7.60
C LYS A 338 -11.40 4.64 7.73
N LEU A 339 -10.72 4.36 8.85
CA LEU A 339 -9.85 3.22 9.05
C LEU A 339 -10.62 1.95 9.45
N CYS A 340 -10.57 0.92 8.61
CA CYS A 340 -10.93 -0.43 9.02
C CYS A 340 -9.76 -1.05 9.78
N THR A 341 -9.92 -1.29 11.09
CA THR A 341 -8.83 -1.76 11.98
C THR A 341 -8.26 -3.13 11.62
N MET A 342 -9.02 -3.97 10.91
CA MET A 342 -8.63 -5.30 10.43
C MET A 342 -9.18 -5.54 9.02
N GLY A 343 -8.78 -4.71 8.07
CA GLY A 343 -9.31 -4.74 6.70
C GLY A 343 -8.75 -5.84 5.79
N THR A 344 -7.53 -6.33 6.06
CA THR A 344 -6.88 -7.39 5.25
C THR A 344 -6.99 -8.77 5.89
N ILE A 345 -6.73 -9.83 5.10
CA ILE A 345 -6.62 -11.20 5.65
C ILE A 345 -5.40 -11.32 6.57
N THR A 346 -4.35 -10.53 6.34
CA THR A 346 -3.17 -10.40 7.22
C THR A 346 -3.47 -9.65 8.53
N ARG A 347 -4.72 -9.19 8.74
CA ARG A 347 -5.20 -8.38 9.88
C ARG A 347 -4.65 -6.95 9.91
N ARG A 348 -3.97 -6.49 8.87
CA ARG A 348 -3.53 -5.09 8.76
C ARG A 348 -4.76 -4.18 8.63
N ALA A 349 -4.63 -2.96 9.13
CA ALA A 349 -5.64 -1.93 8.94
C ALA A 349 -5.68 -1.47 7.46
N THR A 350 -6.84 -1.01 7.00
CA THR A 350 -7.00 -0.41 5.67
C THR A 350 -7.69 0.95 5.75
N GLU A 351 -7.12 1.93 5.05
CA GLU A 351 -7.66 3.27 4.83
C GLU A 351 -7.00 3.81 3.56
N ASN A 352 -7.74 4.52 2.73
CA ASN A 352 -7.32 4.80 1.35
C ASN A 352 -6.36 5.98 1.21
N THR A 353 -6.06 6.74 2.26
CA THR A 353 -5.41 8.06 2.15
C THR A 353 -4.13 8.07 2.98
N TRP A 354 -4.26 8.04 4.30
CA TRP A 354 -3.23 8.18 5.31
C TRP A 354 -2.31 6.97 5.40
N LEU A 355 -2.86 5.75 5.25
CA LEU A 355 -2.04 4.53 5.15
C LEU A 355 -1.32 4.40 3.80
N THR A 356 -1.56 5.30 2.84
CA THR A 356 -0.85 5.35 1.55
C THR A 356 -0.12 6.68 1.32
N ALA A 357 -0.13 7.59 2.30
CA ALA A 357 0.43 8.93 2.19
C ALA A 357 1.95 8.88 2.11
N SER A 358 2.51 9.27 0.96
CA SER A 358 3.96 9.29 0.78
C SER A 358 4.59 10.49 1.48
N ASN A 359 5.87 10.37 1.86
CA ASN A 359 6.68 11.50 2.30
C ASN A 359 6.75 12.60 1.23
N SER A 360 6.96 13.83 1.68
CA SER A 360 7.19 15.02 0.85
C SER A 360 8.36 14.84 -0.12
N LYS A 361 8.21 15.38 -1.33
CA LYS A 361 9.26 15.42 -2.35
C LYS A 361 9.18 16.73 -3.14
N ALA A 362 10.31 17.41 -3.25
CA ALA A 362 10.45 18.68 -3.98
C ALA A 362 9.94 18.64 -5.44
N ASN A 363 9.87 17.45 -6.05
CA ASN A 363 9.35 17.24 -7.41
C ASN A 363 7.93 16.66 -7.47
N ARG A 364 7.07 16.89 -6.47
CA ARG A 364 5.67 16.40 -6.44
C ARG A 364 4.70 17.36 -5.76
N ILE A 365 3.71 17.83 -6.51
CA ILE A 365 2.56 18.60 -5.98
C ILE A 365 1.79 17.77 -4.95
N GLY A 366 1.45 18.38 -3.81
CA GLY A 366 0.65 17.78 -2.74
C GLY A 366 1.31 16.65 -1.97
N SER A 367 2.62 16.41 -2.14
CA SER A 367 3.33 15.34 -1.43
C SER A 367 3.62 15.67 0.05
N GLU A 368 3.47 16.93 0.44
CA GLU A 368 3.51 17.46 1.80
C GLU A 368 2.29 17.08 2.67
N LEU A 369 1.32 16.32 2.15
CA LEU A 369 0.08 15.90 2.81
C LEU A 369 0.23 15.53 4.31
N LYS A 370 1.31 14.81 4.69
CA LYS A 370 1.55 14.44 6.09
C LYS A 370 1.73 15.68 7.00
N SER A 371 2.48 16.71 6.59
CA SER A 371 2.83 17.86 7.45
C SER A 371 1.70 18.88 7.66
N LEU A 372 0.52 18.62 7.09
CA LEU A 372 -0.73 19.33 7.41
C LEU A 372 -1.40 18.79 8.68
N ILE A 373 -0.94 17.64 9.17
CA ILE A 373 -1.28 17.15 10.51
C ILE A 373 -0.33 17.86 11.47
N GLU A 374 -0.91 18.71 12.32
CA GLU A 374 -0.23 19.68 13.17
C GLU A 374 -0.70 19.53 14.62
N ALA A 375 0.22 19.53 15.57
CA ALA A 375 -0.11 19.40 16.98
C ALA A 375 -0.75 20.70 17.51
N PRO A 376 -1.84 20.63 18.30
CA PRO A 376 -2.36 21.82 18.97
C PRO A 376 -1.32 22.35 19.97
N LYS A 377 -1.01 23.66 19.89
CA LYS A 377 -0.05 24.36 20.77
C LYS A 377 -0.09 23.86 22.23
N GLY A 378 1.07 23.48 22.78
CA GLY A 378 1.21 22.83 24.08
C GLY A 378 1.17 21.29 24.04
N TYR A 379 0.98 20.71 22.86
CA TYR A 379 1.18 19.31 22.53
C TYR A 379 2.21 19.19 21.39
N VAL A 380 2.84 18.02 21.32
CA VAL A 380 3.71 17.56 20.24
C VAL A 380 3.30 16.16 19.82
N PHE A 381 3.82 15.70 18.69
CA PHE A 381 3.84 14.29 18.33
C PHE A 381 5.12 13.64 18.84
N VAL A 382 5.01 12.41 19.33
CA VAL A 382 6.13 11.53 19.68
C VAL A 382 5.89 10.18 19.03
N GLY A 383 6.90 9.59 18.40
CA GLY A 383 6.73 8.29 17.74
C GLY A 383 7.98 7.74 17.09
N ALA A 384 7.87 6.56 16.50
CA ALA A 384 8.99 5.86 15.89
C ALA A 384 8.55 4.88 14.79
N ASP A 385 9.52 4.44 14.00
CA ASP A 385 9.43 3.45 12.92
C ASP A 385 10.05 2.13 13.41
N VAL A 386 9.37 0.98 13.31
CA VAL A 386 9.97 -0.30 13.76
C VAL A 386 10.99 -0.81 12.75
N ASP A 387 12.27 -0.49 12.95
CA ASP A 387 13.38 -0.86 12.08
C ASP A 387 13.35 -2.32 11.60
N SER A 388 13.03 -2.48 10.31
CA SER A 388 12.99 -3.76 9.59
C SER A 388 12.16 -4.84 10.27
N GLU A 389 11.03 -4.47 10.89
CA GLU A 389 10.13 -5.34 11.69
C GLU A 389 9.99 -6.76 11.12
N GLU A 390 9.49 -6.88 9.89
CA GLU A 390 9.14 -8.17 9.28
C GLU A 390 10.37 -9.02 8.93
N LEU A 391 11.52 -8.38 8.65
CA LEU A 391 12.80 -9.07 8.44
C LEU A 391 13.35 -9.60 9.78
N TRP A 392 13.24 -8.82 10.86
CA TRP A 392 13.62 -9.27 12.21
C TRP A 392 12.70 -10.39 12.71
N ILE A 393 11.39 -10.32 12.45
CA ILE A 393 10.45 -11.41 12.74
C ILE A 393 10.83 -12.68 11.95
N ALA A 394 11.16 -12.54 10.66
CA ALA A 394 11.55 -13.67 9.82
C ALA A 394 12.87 -14.31 10.28
N SER A 395 13.88 -13.51 10.63
CA SER A 395 15.15 -14.02 11.15
C SER A 395 14.99 -14.68 12.53
N LEU A 396 14.20 -14.10 13.42
CA LEU A 396 13.86 -14.67 14.73
C LEU A 396 13.10 -16.01 14.62
N ILE A 397 12.25 -16.18 13.60
CA ILE A 397 11.61 -17.47 13.28
C ILE A 397 12.67 -18.51 12.87
N GLY A 398 13.69 -18.13 12.09
CA GLY A 398 14.81 -19.02 11.76
C GLY A 398 15.65 -19.39 13.00
N ASP A 399 16.05 -18.41 13.79
CA ASP A 399 16.88 -18.55 14.98
C ASP A 399 16.18 -19.33 16.12
N SER A 400 14.85 -19.23 16.22
CA SER A 400 14.03 -20.00 17.18
C SER A 400 14.23 -21.52 17.07
N MET A 401 14.57 -22.01 15.88
CA MET A 401 14.83 -23.43 15.61
C MET A 401 16.10 -23.92 16.32
N PHE A 402 17.07 -23.02 16.56
CA PHE A 402 18.29 -23.28 17.33
C PHE A 402 18.20 -22.80 18.79
N LYS A 403 17.18 -21.98 19.11
CA LYS A 403 17.01 -21.27 20.39
C LYS A 403 18.14 -20.31 20.75
N ILE A 404 18.78 -19.71 19.75
CA ILE A 404 19.84 -18.71 19.94
C ILE A 404 19.79 -17.64 18.84
N HIS A 405 19.88 -16.37 19.23
CA HIS A 405 20.00 -15.23 18.32
C HIS A 405 21.28 -15.33 17.49
N GLY A 406 21.19 -15.04 16.18
CA GLY A 406 22.31 -15.22 15.25
C GLY A 406 22.60 -16.68 14.90
N GLY A 407 21.75 -17.64 15.31
CA GLY A 407 21.91 -19.07 15.01
C GLY A 407 21.77 -19.42 13.52
N THR A 408 21.08 -18.57 12.74
CA THR A 408 21.05 -18.61 11.28
C THR A 408 21.90 -17.50 10.67
N ALA A 409 22.38 -17.70 9.44
CA ALA A 409 23.06 -16.65 8.68
C ALA A 409 22.17 -15.41 8.46
N LEU A 410 20.84 -15.59 8.37
CA LEU A 410 19.89 -14.48 8.32
C LEU A 410 19.83 -13.71 9.64
N GLY A 411 19.77 -14.41 10.78
CA GLY A 411 19.87 -13.83 12.13
C GLY A 411 21.14 -12.99 12.25
N TRP A 412 22.29 -13.56 11.89
CA TRP A 412 23.58 -12.86 11.91
C TRP A 412 23.58 -11.59 11.02
N MET A 413 23.13 -11.69 9.76
CA MET A 413 23.01 -10.55 8.85
C MET A 413 21.98 -9.49 9.29
N THR A 414 21.09 -9.81 10.22
CA THR A 414 20.07 -8.89 10.76
C THR A 414 20.52 -8.22 12.06
N LEU A 415 21.39 -8.86 12.84
CA LEU A 415 21.87 -8.36 14.14
C LEU A 415 23.22 -7.63 14.07
N GLU A 416 24.12 -8.08 13.19
CA GLU A 416 25.51 -7.61 13.05
C GLU A 416 25.83 -7.14 11.60
N GLY A 417 24.80 -6.98 10.75
CA GLY A 417 24.96 -6.61 9.34
C GLY A 417 25.11 -5.11 9.13
N ASP A 418 26.32 -4.65 8.77
CA ASP A 418 26.61 -3.25 8.46
C ASP A 418 26.44 -2.95 6.94
N LYS A 419 25.72 -1.87 6.67
CA LYS A 419 25.51 -1.29 5.33
C LYS A 419 26.82 -0.80 4.70
N ASN A 420 27.72 -0.24 5.52
CA ASN A 420 28.98 0.34 5.03
C ASN A 420 29.98 -0.76 4.62
N GLN A 421 30.06 -1.84 5.41
CA GLN A 421 30.85 -3.04 5.10
C GLN A 421 30.22 -3.97 4.05
N LYS A 422 29.02 -3.64 3.55
CA LYS A 422 28.21 -4.53 2.69
C LYS A 422 27.99 -5.93 3.30
N THR A 423 27.87 -6.01 4.62
CA THR A 423 27.55 -7.25 5.36
C THR A 423 26.06 -7.42 5.62
N ASP A 424 25.26 -6.35 5.52
CA ASP A 424 23.80 -6.41 5.59
C ASP A 424 23.16 -7.20 4.42
N LEU A 425 22.01 -7.83 4.69
CA LEU A 425 21.28 -8.69 3.75
C LEU A 425 21.00 -8.03 2.39
N HIS A 426 20.61 -6.75 2.37
CA HIS A 426 20.29 -6.04 1.13
C HIS A 426 21.54 -5.73 0.31
N SER A 427 22.67 -5.43 0.96
CA SER A 427 23.96 -5.29 0.26
C SER A 427 24.45 -6.61 -0.30
N LYS A 428 24.35 -7.73 0.44
CA LYS A 428 24.70 -9.06 -0.07
C LYS A 428 23.82 -9.50 -1.24
N THR A 429 22.54 -9.15 -1.21
CA THR A 429 21.62 -9.42 -2.33
C THR A 429 21.94 -8.56 -3.54
N ALA A 430 22.21 -7.27 -3.36
CA ALA A 430 22.64 -6.36 -4.41
C ALA A 430 23.93 -6.84 -5.11
N ASP A 431 24.90 -7.32 -4.33
CA ASP A 431 26.20 -7.83 -4.78
C ASP A 431 26.05 -9.11 -5.65
N ILE A 432 25.20 -10.06 -5.22
CA ILE A 432 24.91 -11.29 -6.00
C ILE A 432 24.15 -10.98 -7.30
N MET A 433 23.31 -9.94 -7.31
CA MET A 433 22.40 -9.63 -8.42
C MET A 433 22.92 -8.57 -9.40
N GLY A 434 23.95 -7.80 -9.03
CA GLY A 434 24.42 -6.65 -9.82
C GLY A 434 23.44 -5.47 -9.89
N ILE A 435 22.64 -5.24 -8.83
CA ILE A 435 21.61 -4.18 -8.77
C ILE A 435 21.86 -3.19 -7.62
N SER A 436 21.07 -2.12 -7.50
CA SER A 436 21.20 -1.20 -6.37
C SER A 436 20.68 -1.82 -5.07
N ARG A 437 21.19 -1.34 -3.92
CA ARG A 437 20.69 -1.77 -2.59
C ARG A 437 19.19 -1.45 -2.39
N ASN A 438 18.66 -0.44 -3.09
CA ASN A 438 17.23 -0.08 -3.00
C ASN A 438 16.36 -1.08 -3.77
N ASP A 439 16.79 -1.51 -4.95
CA ASP A 439 16.14 -2.60 -5.69
C ASP A 439 16.20 -3.92 -4.91
N ALA A 440 17.37 -4.22 -4.35
CA ALA A 440 17.58 -5.37 -3.47
C ALA A 440 16.76 -5.30 -2.15
N LYS A 441 16.31 -4.10 -1.72
CA LYS A 441 15.31 -3.97 -0.65
C LYS A 441 13.97 -4.50 -1.11
N VAL A 442 13.40 -3.94 -2.19
CA VAL A 442 12.11 -4.39 -2.76
C VAL A 442 12.12 -5.89 -3.04
N PHE A 443 13.21 -6.38 -3.62
CA PHE A 443 13.43 -7.79 -3.92
C PHE A 443 13.34 -8.69 -2.68
N ASN A 444 14.08 -8.38 -1.61
CA ASN A 444 14.16 -9.27 -0.45
C ASN A 444 12.84 -9.39 0.31
N TYR A 445 12.08 -8.31 0.46
CA TYR A 445 10.75 -8.40 1.07
C TYR A 445 9.84 -9.31 0.24
N GLY A 446 9.76 -9.14 -1.09
CA GLY A 446 9.01 -10.04 -1.97
C GLY A 446 9.46 -11.51 -1.89
N ARG A 447 10.77 -11.76 -1.80
CA ARG A 447 11.34 -13.11 -1.65
C ARG A 447 11.00 -13.76 -0.30
N ILE A 448 11.06 -12.99 0.79
CA ILE A 448 10.71 -13.44 2.15
C ILE A 448 9.22 -13.81 2.25
N TYR A 449 8.34 -13.05 1.59
CA TYR A 449 6.92 -13.40 1.42
C TYR A 449 6.67 -14.66 0.57
N GLY A 450 7.72 -15.28 0.01
CA GLY A 450 7.65 -16.54 -0.73
C GLY A 450 7.52 -16.43 -2.24
N ALA A 451 7.85 -15.27 -2.84
CA ALA A 451 7.91 -15.15 -4.30
C ALA A 451 8.91 -16.15 -4.95
N GLY A 452 8.73 -16.39 -6.25
CA GLY A 452 9.50 -17.37 -7.03
C GLY A 452 10.57 -16.77 -7.95
N VAL A 453 11.19 -17.64 -8.75
CA VAL A 453 12.20 -17.29 -9.78
C VAL A 453 11.60 -16.37 -10.85
N LYS A 454 10.33 -16.59 -11.24
CA LYS A 454 9.63 -15.76 -12.25
C LYS A 454 9.50 -14.29 -11.80
N PHE A 455 9.12 -14.05 -10.54
CA PHE A 455 9.10 -12.71 -9.94
C PHE A 455 10.49 -12.06 -9.96
N ALA A 456 11.51 -12.81 -9.53
CA ALA A 456 12.89 -12.34 -9.46
C ALA A 456 13.46 -11.94 -10.84
N THR A 457 13.24 -12.77 -11.85
CA THR A 457 13.62 -12.51 -13.25
C THR A 457 12.94 -11.24 -13.78
N ARG A 458 11.63 -11.08 -13.52
CA ARG A 458 10.86 -9.88 -13.93
C ARG A 458 11.38 -8.61 -13.26
N LEU A 459 11.68 -8.66 -11.96
CA LEU A 459 12.21 -7.50 -11.23
C LEU A 459 13.63 -7.14 -11.68
N LEU A 460 14.51 -8.14 -11.92
CA LEU A 460 15.83 -7.93 -12.52
C LEU A 460 15.75 -7.15 -13.84
N LYS A 461 14.90 -7.58 -14.77
CA LYS A 461 14.70 -6.90 -16.06
C LYS A 461 14.02 -5.52 -15.94
N GLN A 462 13.36 -5.23 -14.82
CA GLN A 462 12.86 -3.90 -14.52
C GLN A 462 13.97 -2.97 -13.96
N CYS A 463 14.97 -3.49 -13.26
CA CYS A 463 16.11 -2.72 -12.75
C CYS A 463 17.22 -2.53 -13.82
N ASN A 464 17.46 -3.53 -14.65
CA ASN A 464 18.41 -3.47 -15.78
C ASN A 464 17.78 -4.08 -17.03
N ALA A 465 17.43 -3.23 -18.00
CA ALA A 465 16.77 -3.63 -19.25
C ALA A 465 17.69 -4.43 -20.19
N ASN A 466 19.01 -4.33 -20.02
CA ASN A 466 20.00 -4.96 -20.91
C ASN A 466 20.26 -6.43 -20.56
N LEU A 467 19.73 -6.95 -19.45
CA LEU A 467 19.86 -8.36 -19.07
C LEU A 467 18.98 -9.26 -19.96
N SER A 468 19.57 -10.30 -20.55
CA SER A 468 18.79 -11.32 -21.24
C SER A 468 17.85 -12.08 -20.32
N ASP A 469 16.75 -12.64 -20.84
CA ASP A 469 15.88 -13.51 -20.05
C ASP A 469 16.65 -14.71 -19.48
N ALA A 470 17.62 -15.26 -20.22
CA ALA A 470 18.47 -16.35 -19.77
C ALA A 470 19.41 -15.94 -18.62
N GLU A 471 20.04 -14.76 -18.68
CA GLU A 471 20.91 -14.26 -17.61
C GLU A 471 20.11 -13.82 -16.38
N ALA A 472 18.98 -13.16 -16.56
CA ALA A 472 18.11 -12.76 -15.47
C ALA A 472 17.53 -13.99 -14.74
N GLU A 473 17.17 -15.05 -15.48
CA GLU A 473 16.76 -16.32 -14.86
C GLU A 473 17.95 -17.05 -14.21
N ARG A 474 19.15 -16.99 -14.79
CA ARG A 474 20.39 -17.55 -14.19
C ARG A 474 20.72 -16.88 -12.87
N LEU A 475 20.76 -15.54 -12.82
CA LEU A 475 21.02 -14.76 -11.61
C LEU A 475 19.92 -14.98 -10.55
N ALA A 476 18.66 -15.05 -10.96
CA ALA A 476 17.56 -15.39 -10.06
C ALA A 476 17.73 -16.80 -9.46
N LYS A 477 18.03 -17.82 -10.27
CA LYS A 477 18.31 -19.20 -9.80
C LYS A 477 19.49 -19.24 -8.83
N GLU A 478 20.62 -18.63 -9.22
CA GLU A 478 21.85 -18.56 -8.41
C GLU A 478 21.58 -17.94 -7.02
N LEU A 479 20.77 -16.89 -6.96
CA LEU A 479 20.37 -16.26 -5.69
C LEU A 479 19.43 -17.14 -4.87
N TYR A 480 18.43 -17.81 -5.48
CA TYR A 480 17.55 -18.74 -4.75
C TYR A 480 18.33 -19.97 -4.24
N GLU A 481 19.32 -20.46 -4.98
CA GLU A 481 20.20 -21.53 -4.52
C GLU A 481 21.10 -21.09 -3.36
N LYS A 482 21.71 -19.89 -3.44
CA LYS A 482 22.52 -19.31 -2.34
C LYS A 482 21.69 -19.00 -1.08
N THR A 483 20.45 -18.52 -1.24
CA THR A 483 19.61 -18.07 -0.10
C THR A 483 18.64 -19.14 0.38
N LYS A 484 17.69 -19.56 -0.45
CA LYS A 484 16.66 -20.53 -0.08
C LYS A 484 17.20 -21.96 -0.02
N GLY A 485 18.20 -22.27 -0.84
CA GLY A 485 18.85 -23.59 -0.88
C GLY A 485 18.15 -24.59 -1.79
N LEU A 486 18.76 -25.77 -1.91
CA LEU A 486 18.25 -26.88 -2.71
C LEU A 486 16.99 -27.49 -2.09
N ALA A 487 15.98 -27.74 -2.92
CA ALA A 487 14.75 -28.43 -2.49
C ALA A 487 14.89 -29.96 -2.66
N SER A 488 14.93 -30.69 -1.55
CA SER A 488 15.01 -32.16 -1.53
C SER A 488 13.77 -32.80 -0.89
N HIS A 489 13.45 -34.04 -1.26
CA HIS A 489 12.26 -34.76 -0.80
C HIS A 489 12.63 -36.12 -0.19
N SER A 490 12.14 -36.41 1.01
CA SER A 490 12.37 -37.66 1.73
C SER A 490 11.05 -38.36 2.03
N LYS A 491 11.07 -39.65 2.38
CA LYS A 491 9.87 -40.34 2.91
C LYS A 491 9.55 -39.95 4.36
N ILE A 492 10.51 -39.36 5.09
CA ILE A 492 10.31 -38.87 6.47
C ILE A 492 9.38 -37.65 6.48
N PHE A 493 9.65 -36.69 5.60
CA PHE A 493 8.93 -35.44 5.51
C PHE A 493 7.82 -35.57 4.47
N LYS A 494 6.57 -35.33 4.85
CA LYS A 494 5.40 -35.36 3.94
C LYS A 494 5.38 -34.19 2.92
N ARG A 495 6.50 -33.48 2.77
CA ARG A 495 6.72 -32.28 1.95
C ARG A 495 8.18 -32.16 1.53
N ARG A 496 8.46 -31.25 0.59
CA ARG A 496 9.84 -30.78 0.29
C ARG A 496 10.48 -30.16 1.53
N VAL A 497 11.81 -30.25 1.63
CA VAL A 497 12.63 -29.57 2.63
C VAL A 497 13.78 -28.88 1.91
N TYR A 498 13.97 -27.61 2.22
CA TYR A 498 15.07 -26.80 1.71
C TYR A 498 16.36 -27.05 2.51
N HIS A 499 17.52 -27.05 1.85
CA HIS A 499 18.81 -27.20 2.53
C HIS A 499 19.96 -26.49 1.80
N GLY A 500 20.99 -26.11 2.57
CA GLY A 500 22.26 -25.61 2.05
C GLY A 500 22.29 -24.14 1.62
N GLY A 501 21.18 -23.40 1.74
CA GLY A 501 21.13 -21.95 1.56
C GLY A 501 21.07 -21.20 2.89
N SER A 502 21.49 -19.92 2.90
CA SER A 502 21.59 -19.07 4.11
C SER A 502 20.29 -18.90 4.90
N GLU A 503 19.14 -19.18 4.28
CA GLU A 503 17.79 -18.97 4.81
C GLU A 503 16.95 -20.27 4.80
N SER A 504 17.52 -21.43 4.44
CA SER A 504 16.77 -22.70 4.31
C SER A 504 15.96 -23.03 5.57
N VAL A 505 16.55 -22.86 6.76
CA VAL A 505 15.90 -23.13 8.05
C VAL A 505 14.66 -22.25 8.26
N MET A 506 14.76 -20.94 7.98
CA MET A 506 13.63 -20.01 8.06
C MET A 506 12.51 -20.43 7.11
N PHE A 507 12.80 -20.69 5.84
CA PHE A 507 11.77 -21.09 4.87
C PHE A 507 11.11 -22.43 5.23
N ASN A 508 11.85 -23.38 5.81
CA ASN A 508 11.29 -24.63 6.29
C ASN A 508 10.35 -24.45 7.49
N ALA A 509 10.67 -23.51 8.40
CA ALA A 509 9.84 -23.16 9.56
C ALA A 509 8.58 -22.37 9.16
N LEU A 510 8.71 -21.39 8.26
CA LEU A 510 7.58 -20.65 7.68
C LEU A 510 6.63 -21.58 6.93
N GLU A 511 7.15 -22.48 6.10
CA GLU A 511 6.31 -23.54 5.50
C GLU A 511 5.73 -24.47 6.57
N ALA A 512 6.39 -24.75 7.70
CA ALA A 512 5.84 -25.59 8.76
C ALA A 512 4.57 -24.98 9.37
N ILE A 513 4.61 -23.69 9.70
CA ILE A 513 3.45 -22.93 10.19
C ILE A 513 2.36 -22.89 9.11
N ALA A 514 2.74 -22.61 7.86
CA ALA A 514 1.84 -22.60 6.71
C ALA A 514 1.29 -24.00 6.32
N TYR A 515 1.78 -25.11 6.90
CA TYR A 515 1.24 -26.46 6.72
C TYR A 515 0.44 -26.97 7.93
N GLN A 516 0.28 -26.19 9.01
CA GLN A 516 -0.66 -26.53 10.08
C GLN A 516 -2.11 -26.61 9.55
N GLU A 517 -2.94 -27.45 10.16
CA GLU A 517 -4.40 -27.49 9.87
C GLU A 517 -5.07 -26.16 10.22
N HIS A 518 -4.60 -25.53 11.30
CA HIS A 518 -4.99 -24.19 11.73
C HIS A 518 -3.73 -23.32 11.87
N PRO A 519 -3.20 -22.74 10.78
CA PRO A 519 -2.05 -21.84 10.83
C PRO A 519 -2.29 -20.70 11.81
N ARG A 520 -1.29 -20.40 12.63
CA ARG A 520 -1.32 -19.37 13.66
C ARG A 520 -0.03 -18.55 13.66
N THR A 521 -0.12 -17.27 14.00
CA THR A 521 1.05 -16.44 14.26
C THR A 521 1.83 -16.98 15.47
N PRO A 522 3.18 -16.97 15.45
CA PRO A 522 4.00 -17.46 16.57
C PRO A 522 3.70 -16.75 17.90
N VAL A 523 3.44 -15.43 17.88
CA VAL A 523 3.49 -14.61 19.10
C VAL A 523 2.14 -14.37 19.77
N LEU A 524 1.06 -13.99 19.09
CA LEU A 524 -0.27 -13.93 19.73
C LEU A 524 -1.14 -15.17 19.42
N GLY A 525 -0.78 -16.00 18.45
CA GLY A 525 -1.53 -17.22 18.13
C GLY A 525 -2.83 -16.95 17.38
N ALA A 526 -2.94 -15.78 16.73
CA ALA A 526 -4.05 -15.45 15.86
C ALA A 526 -4.02 -16.35 14.62
N SER A 527 -5.18 -16.82 14.16
CA SER A 527 -5.28 -17.83 13.10
C SER A 527 -5.87 -17.27 11.80
N ILE A 528 -5.44 -17.83 10.67
CA ILE A 528 -5.92 -17.45 9.34
C ILE A 528 -7.41 -17.80 9.14
N THR A 529 -8.07 -17.09 8.22
CA THR A 529 -9.44 -17.39 7.79
C THR A 529 -9.58 -18.84 7.31
N ASP A 530 -10.69 -19.49 7.64
CA ASP A 530 -10.91 -20.90 7.31
C ASP A 530 -10.83 -21.19 5.81
N ALA A 531 -11.25 -20.23 4.97
CA ALA A 531 -11.16 -20.33 3.51
C ALA A 531 -9.73 -20.56 2.97
N LEU A 532 -8.68 -20.21 3.73
CA LEU A 532 -7.28 -20.44 3.38
C LEU A 532 -6.62 -21.56 4.21
N THR A 533 -7.40 -22.32 5.00
CA THR A 533 -6.91 -23.55 5.63
C THR A 533 -6.96 -24.72 4.65
N GLN A 534 -5.98 -25.62 4.72
CA GLN A 534 -5.82 -26.74 3.78
C GLN A 534 -7.06 -27.65 3.66
N LYS A 535 -7.93 -27.66 4.67
CA LYS A 535 -9.20 -28.39 4.69
C LYS A 535 -10.20 -27.96 3.60
N TYR A 536 -10.15 -26.71 3.15
CA TYR A 536 -11.09 -26.16 2.16
C TYR A 536 -10.43 -25.77 0.83
N LEU A 537 -9.11 -25.95 0.68
CA LEU A 537 -8.36 -25.63 -0.53
C LEU A 537 -8.25 -26.82 -1.48
N ASN A 538 -8.72 -26.65 -2.73
CA ASN A 538 -8.70 -27.67 -3.76
C ASN A 538 -7.48 -27.53 -4.68
N LYS A 539 -6.50 -28.45 -4.57
CA LYS A 539 -5.28 -28.60 -5.40
C LYS A 539 -4.30 -27.42 -5.36
N ASN A 540 -4.76 -26.20 -5.54
CA ASN A 540 -3.97 -24.97 -5.36
C ASN A 540 -3.90 -24.68 -3.86
N ASN A 541 -2.72 -24.85 -3.25
CA ASN A 541 -2.57 -24.84 -1.79
C ASN A 541 -2.35 -23.43 -1.19
N TYR A 542 -2.36 -22.37 -2.01
CA TYR A 542 -2.12 -20.95 -1.63
C TYR A 542 -0.94 -20.78 -0.66
N LEU A 543 0.12 -21.57 -0.86
CA LEU A 543 1.21 -21.72 0.10
C LEU A 543 2.02 -20.43 0.26
N THR A 544 2.28 -19.73 -0.84
CA THR A 544 2.91 -18.40 -0.87
C THR A 544 2.10 -17.40 -0.04
N SER A 545 0.79 -17.31 -0.26
CA SER A 545 -0.13 -16.45 0.50
C SER A 545 -0.14 -16.79 2.00
N ARG A 546 -0.06 -18.08 2.37
CA ARG A 546 -0.02 -18.55 3.77
C ARG A 546 1.34 -18.29 4.45
N ILE A 547 2.45 -18.37 3.71
CA ILE A 547 3.79 -17.96 4.17
C ILE A 547 3.79 -16.44 4.41
N ASN A 548 3.40 -15.65 3.42
CA ASN A 548 3.30 -14.19 3.52
C ASN A 548 2.44 -13.76 4.72
N TRP A 549 1.25 -14.36 4.86
CA TRP A 549 0.36 -14.12 5.98
C TRP A 549 1.00 -14.38 7.34
N THR A 550 1.85 -15.40 7.47
CA THR A 550 2.51 -15.74 8.73
C THR A 550 3.45 -14.61 9.20
N ILE A 551 4.14 -13.96 8.27
CA ILE A 551 5.02 -12.81 8.57
C ILE A 551 4.20 -11.55 8.76
N GLN A 552 3.37 -11.16 7.78
CA GLN A 552 2.62 -9.90 7.84
C GLN A 552 1.63 -9.83 9.00
N SER A 553 1.02 -10.96 9.35
CA SER A 553 0.15 -11.01 10.52
C SER A 553 0.94 -11.07 11.83
N SER A 554 2.24 -11.41 11.81
CA SER A 554 3.11 -11.26 12.98
C SER A 554 3.53 -9.81 13.20
N GLY A 555 3.71 -9.00 12.15
CA GLY A 555 3.86 -7.54 12.31
C GLY A 555 2.63 -6.90 12.99
N VAL A 556 1.41 -7.33 12.61
CA VAL A 556 0.18 -6.92 13.32
C VAL A 556 0.16 -7.36 14.79
N ASP A 557 0.77 -8.49 15.14
CA ASP A 557 0.93 -8.92 16.54
C ASP A 557 1.95 -8.05 17.31
N TYR A 558 2.98 -7.55 16.64
CA TYR A 558 3.95 -6.59 17.16
C TYR A 558 3.28 -5.24 17.45
N LEU A 559 2.61 -4.67 16.45
CA LEU A 559 1.84 -3.43 16.58
C LEU A 559 0.83 -3.49 17.73
N HIS A 560 0.09 -4.59 17.86
CA HIS A 560 -0.86 -4.77 18.96
C HIS A 560 -0.20 -4.84 20.35
N LEU A 561 0.97 -5.48 20.47
CA LEU A 561 1.75 -5.52 21.72
C LEU A 561 2.32 -4.14 22.08
N LEU A 562 2.81 -3.40 21.09
CA LEU A 562 3.38 -2.06 21.24
C LEU A 562 2.32 -1.06 21.71
N ILE A 563 1.14 -1.06 21.07
CA ILE A 563 -0.01 -0.20 21.45
C ILE A 563 -0.48 -0.50 22.87
N VAL A 564 -0.73 -1.78 23.21
CA VAL A 564 -1.28 -2.13 24.54
C VAL A 564 -0.25 -1.93 25.66
N SER A 565 1.05 -2.03 25.36
CA SER A 565 2.12 -1.65 26.28
C SER A 565 2.11 -0.14 26.53
N MET A 566 2.00 0.67 25.48
CA MET A 566 1.92 2.13 25.58
C MET A 566 0.66 2.59 26.32
N ASP A 567 -0.53 2.08 25.98
CA ASP A 567 -1.78 2.41 26.66
C ASP A 567 -1.69 2.18 28.18
N TYR A 568 -1.10 1.04 28.58
CA TYR A 568 -0.85 0.72 29.99
C TYR A 568 0.19 1.66 30.64
N LEU A 569 1.28 2.00 29.95
CA LEU A 569 2.30 2.90 30.48
C LEU A 569 1.80 4.35 30.62
N ILE A 570 1.03 4.84 29.65
CA ILE A 570 0.34 6.14 29.68
C ILE A 570 -0.59 6.19 30.91
N GLU A 571 -1.43 5.18 31.14
CA GLU A 571 -2.32 5.16 32.30
C GLU A 571 -1.55 5.02 33.64
N LYS A 572 -0.46 4.24 33.67
CA LYS A 572 0.38 4.02 34.86
C LYS A 572 1.10 5.29 35.31
N PHE A 573 1.64 6.07 34.38
CA PHE A 573 2.43 7.27 34.66
C PHE A 573 1.64 8.59 34.55
N LYS A 574 0.38 8.54 34.10
CA LYS A 574 -0.51 9.70 33.88
C LYS A 574 0.06 10.72 32.90
N LEU A 575 0.42 10.20 31.73
CA LEU A 575 0.67 11.06 30.57
C LEU A 575 -0.67 11.51 29.96
N ASP A 576 -0.73 12.77 29.58
CA ASP A 576 -1.76 13.35 28.71
C ASP A 576 -1.35 13.07 27.26
N ALA A 577 -1.55 11.80 26.86
CA ALA A 577 -1.09 11.23 25.60
C ALA A 577 -2.17 10.36 24.95
N ARG A 578 -2.22 10.36 23.61
CA ARG A 578 -3.17 9.58 22.80
C ARG A 578 -2.48 9.03 21.56
N LEU A 579 -2.76 7.77 21.21
CA LEU A 579 -2.42 7.24 19.88
C LEU A 579 -3.12 8.08 18.79
N MET A 580 -2.34 8.67 17.89
CA MET A 580 -2.82 9.57 16.83
C MET A 580 -3.03 8.80 15.53
N ILE A 581 -1.99 8.09 15.08
CA ILE A 581 -2.01 7.26 13.87
C ILE A 581 -1.00 6.11 13.97
N THR A 582 -1.27 5.05 13.21
CA THR A 582 -0.33 3.95 12.91
C THR A 582 -0.25 3.80 11.39
N VAL A 583 0.94 3.87 10.78
CA VAL A 583 1.14 3.76 9.32
C VAL A 583 2.15 2.65 9.05
N HIS A 584 1.66 1.46 8.69
CA HIS A 584 2.47 0.24 8.61
C HIS A 584 3.17 -0.04 9.97
N ASP A 585 4.49 0.10 10.01
CA ASP A 585 5.44 -0.03 11.12
C ASP A 585 5.71 1.30 11.87
N GLU A 586 5.16 2.43 11.40
CA GLU A 586 5.24 3.76 12.02
C GLU A 586 4.13 3.93 13.09
N VAL A 587 4.46 4.26 14.34
CA VAL A 587 3.48 4.62 15.39
C VAL A 587 3.68 6.05 15.89
N ARG A 588 2.60 6.82 16.01
CA ARG A 588 2.63 8.23 16.43
C ARG A 588 1.60 8.52 17.51
N TYR A 589 2.04 9.13 18.61
CA TYR A 589 1.23 9.59 19.73
C TYR A 589 1.23 11.11 19.77
N MET A 590 0.08 11.74 20.02
CA MET A 590 0.01 13.15 20.41
C MET A 590 0.09 13.22 21.93
N VAL A 591 1.01 14.03 22.47
CA VAL A 591 1.28 14.14 23.91
C VAL A 591 1.57 15.59 24.32
N LYS A 592 1.20 15.97 25.53
CA LYS A 592 1.50 17.29 26.09
C LYS A 592 3.02 17.55 26.10
N GLU A 593 3.41 18.74 25.66
CA GLU A 593 4.80 19.12 25.34
C GLU A 593 5.79 18.96 26.52
N GLU A 594 5.33 19.21 27.74
CA GLU A 594 6.10 19.03 28.98
C GLU A 594 6.41 17.55 29.31
N GLN A 595 5.71 16.60 28.69
CA GLN A 595 5.82 15.15 28.93
C GLN A 595 6.51 14.39 27.78
N ARG A 596 6.96 15.09 26.74
CA ARG A 596 7.41 14.48 25.47
C ARG A 596 8.58 13.49 25.63
N LEU A 597 9.59 13.82 26.43
CA LEU A 597 10.75 12.95 26.70
C LEU A 597 10.35 11.69 27.51
N MET A 598 9.41 11.83 28.46
CA MET A 598 8.84 10.69 29.18
C MET A 598 8.04 9.79 28.24
N CYS A 599 7.28 10.36 27.30
CA CYS A 599 6.56 9.60 26.28
C CYS A 599 7.52 8.81 25.38
N ALA A 600 8.63 9.42 24.95
CA ALA A 600 9.66 8.76 24.15
C ALA A 600 10.32 7.60 24.91
N LEU A 601 10.58 7.77 26.22
CA LEU A 601 11.15 6.71 27.05
C LEU A 601 10.18 5.54 27.26
N LEU A 602 8.90 5.83 27.48
CA LEU A 602 7.87 4.79 27.60
C LEU A 602 7.62 4.07 26.27
N LEU A 603 7.83 4.74 25.13
CA LEU A 603 7.80 4.12 23.81
C LEU A 603 8.99 3.18 23.58
N GLN A 604 10.21 3.60 23.96
CA GLN A 604 11.39 2.72 23.96
C GLN A 604 11.20 1.49 24.88
N ILE A 605 10.62 1.67 26.07
CA ILE A 605 10.29 0.56 26.99
C ILE A 605 9.21 -0.36 26.41
N SER A 606 8.22 0.17 25.68
CA SER A 606 7.18 -0.64 25.03
C SER A 606 7.73 -1.47 23.87
N ASN A 607 8.71 -0.96 23.13
CA ASN A 607 9.45 -1.72 22.12
C ASN A 607 10.26 -2.86 22.74
N LEU A 608 11.02 -2.55 23.79
CA LEU A 608 11.79 -3.52 24.58
C LEU A 608 10.90 -4.67 25.08
N TRP A 609 9.72 -4.35 25.65
CA TRP A 609 8.75 -5.35 26.12
C TRP A 609 8.15 -6.17 24.98
N THR A 610 7.82 -5.53 23.86
CA THR A 610 7.28 -6.20 22.67
C THR A 610 8.30 -7.19 22.11
N ARG A 611 9.56 -6.79 21.95
CA ARG A 611 10.63 -7.66 21.45
C ARG A 611 10.98 -8.78 22.43
N ALA A 612 10.99 -8.51 23.73
CA ALA A 612 11.16 -9.54 24.75
C ALA A 612 10.03 -10.60 24.69
N MET A 613 8.76 -10.17 24.56
CA MET A 613 7.62 -11.08 24.39
C MET A 613 7.72 -11.91 23.10
N PHE A 614 8.17 -11.30 21.99
CA PHE A 614 8.45 -12.02 20.74
C PHE A 614 9.48 -13.13 20.95
N CYS A 615 10.65 -12.79 21.51
CA CYS A 615 11.71 -13.76 21.81
C CYS A 615 11.19 -14.89 22.71
N GLU A 616 10.45 -14.54 23.77
CA GLU A 616 9.96 -15.49 24.76
C GLU A 616 9.00 -16.52 24.18
N GLN A 617 8.07 -16.08 23.32
CA GLN A 617 7.13 -16.96 22.61
C GLN A 617 7.80 -17.78 21.49
N LEU A 618 8.88 -17.25 20.90
CA LEU A 618 9.76 -18.00 19.99
C LEU A 618 10.77 -18.90 20.74
N GLY A 619 10.75 -18.92 22.08
CA GLY A 619 11.49 -19.87 22.90
C GLY A 619 12.96 -19.52 23.15
N ILE A 620 13.37 -18.28 22.85
CA ILE A 620 14.65 -17.67 23.22
C ILE A 620 14.41 -16.80 24.45
N LYS A 621 15.30 -16.78 25.46
CA LYS A 621 15.06 -16.04 26.72
C LYS A 621 15.86 -14.74 26.82
N GLU A 622 16.78 -14.57 25.88
CA GLU A 622 17.66 -13.43 25.68
C GLU A 622 17.03 -12.44 24.68
N LEU A 623 17.48 -11.17 24.70
CA LEU A 623 17.14 -10.15 23.71
C LEU A 623 18.42 -9.33 23.37
N PRO A 624 18.88 -9.29 22.10
CA PRO A 624 20.08 -8.54 21.73
C PRO A 624 19.87 -7.03 21.83
N GLN A 625 20.82 -6.34 22.47
CA GLN A 625 20.77 -4.88 22.67
C GLN A 625 20.66 -4.11 21.35
N SER A 626 21.34 -4.56 20.29
CA SER A 626 21.33 -3.94 18.96
C SER A 626 19.93 -3.83 18.32
N CYS A 627 18.99 -4.66 18.78
CA CYS A 627 17.62 -4.66 18.28
C CYS A 627 16.58 -4.28 19.37
N ALA A 628 16.99 -4.07 20.62
CA ALA A 628 16.09 -3.95 21.77
C ALA A 628 15.29 -2.63 21.80
N PHE A 629 15.85 -1.59 21.21
CA PHE A 629 15.33 -0.22 21.17
C PHE A 629 14.99 0.18 19.72
N PHE A 630 14.16 1.20 19.53
CA PHE A 630 14.11 1.93 18.26
C PHE A 630 15.46 2.61 18.02
N SER A 631 15.94 2.66 16.76
CA SER A 631 17.13 3.44 16.44
C SER A 631 16.98 4.90 16.85
N GLU A 632 15.84 5.49 16.53
CA GLU A 632 15.47 6.86 16.91
C GLU A 632 13.97 6.96 17.28
N VAL A 633 13.65 7.87 18.19
CA VAL A 633 12.28 8.33 18.48
C VAL A 633 12.19 9.80 18.11
N ASP A 634 11.31 10.10 17.16
CA ASP A 634 11.02 11.46 16.68
C ASP A 634 10.12 12.21 17.68
N ILE A 635 10.35 13.52 17.80
CA ILE A 635 9.48 14.46 18.49
C ILE A 635 9.29 15.71 17.62
N ASP A 636 8.06 16.05 17.27
CA ASP A 636 7.75 17.08 16.26
C ASP A 636 6.40 17.77 16.50
N PHE A 637 6.21 18.96 15.93
CA PHE A 637 4.91 19.64 15.87
C PHE A 637 4.12 19.30 14.60
N VAL A 638 4.77 18.73 13.57
CA VAL A 638 4.11 18.25 12.33
C VAL A 638 4.34 16.76 12.10
N LEU A 639 3.43 16.08 11.43
CA LEU A 639 3.67 14.69 11.02
C LEU A 639 4.57 14.64 9.78
N ARG A 640 5.76 14.05 9.91
CA ARG A 640 6.67 13.66 8.82
C ARG A 640 7.44 12.40 9.24
N LYS A 641 8.03 11.67 8.29
CA LYS A 641 8.79 10.44 8.61
C LYS A 641 10.15 10.74 9.24
N GLU A 642 10.79 11.82 8.80
CA GLU A 642 12.14 12.21 9.21
C GLU A 642 12.09 13.67 9.67
N VAL A 643 12.31 13.93 10.97
CA VAL A 643 12.14 15.27 11.58
C VAL A 643 13.05 16.35 10.98
N GLY A 644 14.15 15.97 10.35
CA GLY A 644 15.05 16.89 9.64
C GLY A 644 14.56 17.34 8.26
N THR A 645 13.45 16.80 7.74
CA THR A 645 12.96 17.11 6.39
C THR A 645 12.15 18.40 6.36
N GLU A 646 12.67 19.42 5.67
CA GLU A 646 12.04 20.76 5.51
C GLU A 646 10.68 20.75 4.78
N CYS A 647 10.30 19.63 4.16
CA CYS A 647 9.00 19.40 3.49
C CYS A 647 8.66 20.35 2.31
N ILE A 648 9.66 21.02 1.73
CA ILE A 648 9.51 21.86 0.54
C ILE A 648 8.97 21.05 -0.66
N THR A 649 7.92 21.55 -1.31
CA THR A 649 7.28 21.00 -2.52
C THR A 649 6.81 22.13 -3.45
N PRO A 650 6.35 21.85 -4.69
CA PRO A 650 5.84 22.89 -5.59
C PRO A 650 4.59 23.62 -5.08
N SER A 651 3.81 23.00 -4.19
CA SER A 651 2.61 23.56 -3.56
C SER A 651 2.85 24.09 -2.14
N HIS A 652 4.01 23.80 -1.55
CA HIS A 652 4.45 24.31 -0.25
C HIS A 652 5.94 24.71 -0.31
N PRO A 653 6.26 25.94 -0.72
CA PRO A 653 7.65 26.38 -0.93
C PRO A 653 8.38 26.77 0.37
N ASP A 654 7.64 27.05 1.45
CA ASP A 654 8.19 27.49 2.72
C ASP A 654 8.76 26.30 3.51
N PRO A 655 10.00 26.36 4.04
CA PRO A 655 10.59 25.27 4.80
C PRO A 655 10.00 25.14 6.21
N ILE A 656 9.62 23.92 6.59
CA ILE A 656 9.20 23.59 7.96
C ILE A 656 10.44 23.29 8.81
N ALA A 657 10.66 24.11 9.84
CA ALA A 657 11.76 23.95 10.80
C ALA A 657 11.85 22.51 11.36
N PRO A 658 13.05 21.97 11.62
CA PRO A 658 13.24 20.58 12.02
C PRO A 658 12.76 20.29 13.45
N GLY A 659 12.31 19.05 13.69
CA GLY A 659 11.99 18.52 15.02
C GLY A 659 13.20 17.94 15.77
N GLU A 660 12.94 17.33 16.92
CA GLU A 660 13.95 16.64 17.75
C GLU A 660 13.94 15.13 17.43
N SER A 661 15.11 14.46 17.49
CA SER A 661 15.22 13.00 17.37
C SER A 661 16.16 12.44 18.42
N TYR A 662 15.75 11.33 19.06
CA TYR A 662 16.45 10.72 20.18
C TYR A 662 16.65 9.22 20.01
N ASP A 663 17.90 8.77 19.92
CA ASP A 663 18.27 7.40 20.30
C ASP A 663 18.19 7.23 21.83
N ILE A 664 18.23 5.99 22.30
CA ILE A 664 18.09 5.66 23.73
C ILE A 664 19.18 6.29 24.63
N ILE A 665 20.40 6.54 24.13
CA ILE A 665 21.48 7.13 24.92
C ILE A 665 21.23 8.63 25.06
N LYS A 666 21.04 9.34 23.93
CA LYS A 666 20.69 10.77 23.92
C LYS A 666 19.47 11.06 24.79
N LEU A 667 18.47 10.18 24.76
CA LEU A 667 17.25 10.32 25.54
C LEU A 667 17.49 10.25 27.07
N LEU A 668 18.31 9.30 27.52
CA LEU A 668 18.65 9.12 28.94
C LEU A 668 19.56 10.24 29.45
N ASP A 669 20.43 10.80 28.61
CA ASP A 669 21.25 11.96 28.94
C ASP A 669 20.44 13.29 28.95
N SER A 670 19.24 13.32 28.36
CA SER A 670 18.45 14.55 28.18
C SER A 670 17.55 14.92 29.37
N PHE A 671 17.25 14.01 30.30
CA PHE A 671 16.43 14.30 31.48
C PHE A 671 16.63 13.30 32.63
N ASP A 672 16.21 13.65 33.84
CA ASP A 672 16.19 12.74 35.00
C ASP A 672 15.10 11.67 34.86
N TYR A 673 15.39 10.67 34.03
CA TYR A 673 14.56 9.50 33.81
C TYR A 673 14.41 8.65 35.09
N ALA A 674 15.37 8.68 36.00
CA ALA A 674 15.36 7.86 37.21
C ALA A 674 14.29 8.36 38.19
N SER A 675 14.22 9.67 38.42
CA SER A 675 13.13 10.31 39.16
C SER A 675 11.78 10.13 38.45
N ALA A 676 11.72 10.40 37.14
CA ALA A 676 10.48 10.27 36.36
C ALA A 676 9.88 8.84 36.37
N LEU A 677 10.72 7.80 36.38
CA LEU A 677 10.27 6.40 36.51
C LEU A 677 9.93 5.99 37.96
N ALA A 678 10.46 6.68 38.96
CA ALA A 678 10.16 6.45 40.37
C ALA A 678 8.80 7.04 40.80
N GLU A 679 8.32 8.09 40.13
CA GLU A 679 7.03 8.73 40.40
C GLU A 679 5.83 7.80 40.15
N ARG A 680 5.31 7.17 41.21
CA ARG A 680 4.09 6.35 41.16
C ARG A 680 2.81 7.18 41.06
N LYS A 681 2.41 7.54 39.84
CA LYS A 681 1.14 8.24 39.53
C LYS A 681 -0.05 7.30 39.19
N SER A 682 0.11 6.00 39.45
CA SER A 682 -0.82 4.94 39.02
C SER A 682 -2.17 4.93 39.78
N SER A 683 -3.27 5.01 39.04
CA SER A 683 -4.63 4.63 39.52
C SER A 683 -5.01 3.18 39.19
N LEU A 684 -4.14 2.44 38.48
CA LEU A 684 -4.42 1.07 38.05
C LEU A 684 -4.56 0.14 39.26
N THR A 685 -5.61 -0.69 39.25
CA THR A 685 -5.84 -1.73 40.26
C THR A 685 -4.66 -2.71 40.35
N ASN A 686 -4.41 -3.23 41.54
CA ASN A 686 -3.28 -4.11 41.86
C ASN A 686 -3.18 -5.33 40.91
N ILE A 687 -2.25 -5.26 39.96
CA ILE A 687 -2.04 -6.22 38.85
C ILE A 687 -1.86 -7.66 39.34
N LYS A 688 -1.44 -7.86 40.60
CA LYS A 688 -1.35 -9.16 41.27
C LYS A 688 -2.67 -9.94 41.35
N SER A 689 -3.83 -9.32 41.05
CA SER A 689 -5.11 -10.01 40.89
C SER A 689 -5.20 -10.86 39.61
N PHE A 690 -4.43 -10.52 38.58
CA PHE A 690 -4.44 -11.23 37.29
C PHE A 690 -3.41 -12.36 37.27
N ASN A 691 -3.89 -13.60 37.44
CA ASN A 691 -3.05 -14.79 37.29
C ASN A 691 -2.69 -15.01 35.81
N TYR A 692 -1.46 -14.66 35.41
CA TYR A 692 -0.91 -15.10 34.13
C TYR A 692 -0.91 -16.63 34.07
N ARG A 693 -1.49 -17.18 33.01
CA ARG A 693 -1.41 -18.61 32.68
C ARG A 693 -0.43 -18.75 31.53
N SER A 694 0.74 -19.33 31.82
CA SER A 694 1.69 -19.69 30.77
C SER A 694 0.99 -20.59 29.74
N ARG A 695 1.20 -20.28 28.46
CA ARG A 695 0.65 -20.99 27.32
C ARG A 695 1.79 -21.65 26.57
N ARG A 696 1.55 -22.85 26.02
CA ARG A 696 2.46 -23.45 25.04
C ARG A 696 2.56 -22.55 23.81
N SER A 697 3.76 -22.38 23.27
CA SER A 697 3.93 -21.56 22.07
C SER A 697 3.56 -22.32 20.78
N VAL A 698 3.22 -21.58 19.72
CA VAL A 698 2.91 -22.16 18.41
C VAL A 698 4.15 -22.77 17.75
N ILE A 699 5.33 -22.27 18.09
CA ILE A 699 6.63 -22.78 17.62
C ILE A 699 6.95 -24.11 18.30
N GLU A 700 6.69 -24.23 19.60
CA GLU A 700 6.82 -25.51 20.32
C GLU A 700 5.91 -26.59 19.73
N SER A 701 4.71 -26.23 19.23
CA SER A 701 3.76 -27.18 18.64
C SER A 701 4.11 -27.64 17.21
N LEU A 702 5.19 -27.17 16.60
CA LEU A 702 5.63 -27.62 15.27
C LEU A 702 6.31 -29.00 15.29
N ASP A 703 6.87 -29.39 16.44
CA ASP A 703 7.68 -30.59 16.60
C ASP A 703 7.30 -31.38 17.88
N ASP A 704 5.99 -31.53 18.11
CA ASP A 704 5.43 -32.29 19.24
C ASP A 704 5.81 -33.77 19.23
N GLU A 705 5.93 -34.37 18.04
CA GLU A 705 6.26 -35.78 17.83
C GLU A 705 7.77 -36.07 17.89
N ALA A 706 8.63 -35.07 18.14
CA ALA A 706 10.08 -35.18 18.03
C ALA A 706 10.82 -34.94 19.36
N ASN A 707 11.65 -35.91 19.75
CA ASN A 707 12.63 -35.73 20.83
C ASN A 707 13.78 -34.79 20.41
N THR A 708 14.68 -34.47 21.34
CA THR A 708 15.81 -33.56 21.10
C THR A 708 16.76 -34.07 20.00
N ASP A 709 17.03 -35.38 19.93
CA ASP A 709 17.91 -35.96 18.91
C ASP A 709 17.33 -35.86 17.50
N VAL A 710 16.03 -36.12 17.36
CA VAL A 710 15.28 -35.97 16.11
C VAL A 710 15.23 -34.50 15.69
N LYS A 711 15.09 -33.55 16.64
CA LYS A 711 15.19 -32.11 16.37
C LYS A 711 16.59 -31.72 15.85
N ILE A 712 17.65 -32.15 16.53
CA ILE A 712 19.04 -31.93 16.09
C ILE A 712 19.30 -32.58 14.71
N GLY A 713 18.78 -33.78 14.46
CA GLY A 713 18.88 -34.46 13.17
C GLY A 713 18.14 -33.73 12.05
N LYS A 714 16.94 -33.18 12.32
CA LYS A 714 16.22 -32.29 11.41
C LYS A 714 17.02 -31.03 11.08
N LEU A 715 17.72 -30.43 12.05
CA LEU A 715 18.54 -29.23 11.83
C LEU A 715 19.79 -29.54 10.99
N ARG A 716 20.53 -30.61 11.31
CA ARG A 716 21.69 -31.06 10.51
C ARG A 716 21.32 -31.32 9.05
N LEU A 717 20.15 -31.93 8.83
CA LEU A 717 19.59 -32.15 7.49
C LEU A 717 19.26 -30.83 6.75
N GLN A 718 18.71 -29.82 7.44
CA GLN A 718 18.41 -28.52 6.81
C GLN A 718 19.65 -27.67 6.53
N ASN A 719 20.74 -27.88 7.27
CA ASN A 719 22.01 -27.18 7.05
C ASN A 719 22.98 -27.96 6.15
N SER A 720 22.56 -29.12 5.60
CA SER A 720 23.39 -29.90 4.69
C SER A 720 23.62 -29.15 3.39
N VAL A 721 24.88 -28.85 3.06
CA VAL A 721 25.27 -28.05 1.89
C VAL A 721 25.07 -28.85 0.61
N THR A 722 25.49 -30.13 0.61
CA THR A 722 25.40 -30.99 -0.58
C THR A 722 24.20 -31.93 -0.53
N LYS A 723 23.76 -32.38 -1.71
CA LYS A 723 22.68 -33.36 -1.84
C LYS A 723 23.04 -34.73 -1.27
N ASP A 724 24.33 -35.08 -1.23
CA ASP A 724 24.81 -36.37 -0.70
C ASP A 724 25.00 -36.36 0.81
N GLU A 725 25.49 -35.24 1.37
CA GLU A 725 25.41 -34.96 2.80
C GLU A 725 23.95 -35.00 3.29
N TRP A 726 23.03 -34.39 2.54
CA TRP A 726 21.60 -34.42 2.85
C TRP A 726 21.04 -35.86 2.85
N LYS A 727 21.42 -36.71 1.89
CA LYS A 727 21.06 -38.15 1.89
C LYS A 727 21.61 -38.88 3.12
N ALA A 728 22.86 -38.61 3.51
CA ALA A 728 23.46 -39.21 4.69
C ALA A 728 22.73 -38.78 5.97
N ASN A 729 22.39 -37.49 6.10
CA ASN A 729 21.61 -36.96 7.22
C ASN A 729 20.15 -37.46 7.22
N VAL A 730 19.54 -37.73 6.06
CA VAL A 730 18.27 -38.48 5.99
C VAL A 730 18.42 -39.87 6.59
N GLY A 731 19.49 -40.61 6.24
CA GLY A 731 19.75 -41.95 6.78
C GLY A 731 19.95 -41.94 8.30
N ASN A 732 20.74 -40.99 8.80
CA ASN A 732 20.94 -40.77 10.24
C ASN A 732 19.61 -40.46 10.95
N LEU A 733 18.80 -39.56 10.39
CA LEU A 733 17.49 -39.20 10.96
C LEU A 733 16.49 -40.36 10.92
N MET A 734 16.51 -41.23 9.89
CA MET A 734 15.72 -42.48 9.91
C MET A 734 16.14 -43.39 11.05
N ARG A 735 17.45 -43.56 11.27
CA ARG A 735 18.00 -44.39 12.35
C ARG A 735 17.64 -43.84 13.73
N GLN A 736 17.77 -42.53 13.95
CA GLN A 736 17.38 -41.87 15.20
C GLN A 736 15.87 -41.97 15.48
N SER A 737 15.03 -41.62 14.50
CA SER A 737 13.57 -41.74 14.63
C SER A 737 13.11 -43.18 14.89
N ARG A 738 13.77 -44.16 14.25
CA ARG A 738 13.51 -45.58 14.50
C ARG A 738 13.90 -45.99 15.93
N LEU A 739 15.11 -45.65 16.38
CA LEU A 739 15.56 -45.94 17.75
C LEU A 739 14.67 -45.29 18.81
N TYR A 740 14.11 -44.11 18.53
CA TYR A 740 13.13 -43.45 19.41
C TYR A 740 11.79 -44.20 19.47
N MET A 741 11.26 -44.68 18.34
CA MET A 741 10.04 -45.49 18.31
C MET A 741 10.23 -46.92 18.88
N GLU A 742 11.44 -47.45 18.83
CA GLU A 742 11.81 -48.76 19.41
C GLU A 742 12.26 -48.67 20.88
N ALA A 743 12.34 -47.47 21.46
CA ALA A 743 12.71 -47.27 22.86
C ALA A 743 11.56 -47.68 23.81
N PRO A 744 11.83 -48.49 24.85
CA PRO A 744 10.80 -48.84 25.82
C PRO A 744 10.37 -47.61 26.62
N ILE A 745 9.06 -47.38 26.71
CA ILE A 745 8.47 -46.28 27.47
C ILE A 745 8.73 -46.50 28.96
N GLN A 746 9.80 -45.93 29.49
CA GLN A 746 9.99 -45.84 30.94
C GLN A 746 8.97 -44.82 31.50
N PRO A 747 8.12 -45.19 32.47
CA PRO A 747 7.24 -44.23 33.11
C PRO A 747 8.08 -43.17 33.84
N SER A 748 7.89 -41.91 33.47
CA SER A 748 8.60 -40.80 34.10
C SER A 748 8.27 -40.75 35.59
N LYS A 749 9.31 -40.90 36.44
CA LYS A 749 9.16 -40.73 37.89
C LYS A 749 8.68 -39.28 38.13
N PRO A 750 7.55 -39.06 38.82
CA PRO A 750 7.08 -37.70 39.07
C PRO A 750 8.09 -36.96 39.96
N GLU A 751 8.40 -35.72 39.59
CA GLU A 751 9.24 -34.85 40.42
C GLU A 751 8.59 -34.65 41.80
N LYS A 752 9.42 -34.69 42.85
CA LYS A 752 8.96 -34.59 44.23
C LYS A 752 8.59 -33.15 44.59
N THR A 753 7.43 -32.68 44.16
CA THR A 753 6.83 -31.45 44.70
C THR A 753 6.52 -31.63 46.18
N ALA A 754 7.33 -31.05 47.05
CA ALA A 754 7.14 -31.16 48.50
C ALA A 754 5.87 -30.41 48.95
N LYS A 755 4.92 -31.15 49.53
CA LYS A 755 3.74 -30.61 50.23
C LYS A 755 3.48 -31.35 51.55
N PRO A 756 2.83 -30.71 52.55
CA PRO A 756 3.01 -31.06 53.95
C PRO A 756 2.22 -32.27 54.43
N ARG A 757 2.65 -32.84 55.57
CA ARG A 757 1.99 -33.93 56.30
C ARG A 757 0.54 -33.57 56.69
N SER A 758 -0.39 -34.46 56.38
CA SER A 758 -1.63 -34.66 57.15
C SER A 758 -1.97 -36.15 57.26
N LYS A 759 -3.00 -36.52 58.04
CA LYS A 759 -3.15 -37.87 58.64
C LYS A 759 -4.11 -38.82 57.88
N ARG A 760 -3.85 -40.11 58.09
CA ARG A 760 -4.65 -41.31 57.75
C ARG A 760 -6.18 -41.15 57.80
N LYS A 761 -6.88 -41.88 56.91
CA LYS A 761 -7.74 -43.02 57.28
C LYS A 761 -7.86 -44.03 56.10
N ASN A 762 -8.41 -45.22 56.36
CA ASN A 762 -8.49 -46.35 55.43
C ASN A 762 -9.96 -46.70 55.14
N GLU A 763 -10.25 -47.22 53.94
CA GLU A 763 -11.26 -48.22 53.54
C GLU A 763 -11.07 -48.39 52.01
N VAL A 764 -10.90 -49.55 51.34
CA VAL A 764 -11.28 -50.98 51.45
C VAL A 764 -12.49 -51.34 50.57
N ASP A 765 -12.29 -52.37 49.72
CA ASP A 765 -13.26 -53.12 48.90
C ASP A 765 -14.00 -52.39 47.73
N THR A 766 -14.43 -53.06 46.64
CA THR A 766 -14.26 -54.47 46.19
C THR A 766 -14.30 -54.63 44.64
N ASN A 767 -13.77 -55.77 44.18
CA ASN A 767 -14.16 -56.58 43.00
C ASN A 767 -14.04 -56.09 41.53
N SER A 768 -13.71 -57.07 40.70
CA SER A 768 -13.68 -57.08 39.21
C SER A 768 -14.91 -57.93 38.69
N PRO A 769 -15.03 -58.51 37.46
CA PRO A 769 -14.07 -58.68 36.35
C PRO A 769 -14.58 -58.59 34.87
N LYS A 770 -13.63 -58.61 33.92
CA LYS A 770 -13.53 -59.36 32.61
C LYS A 770 -14.65 -59.39 31.53
N ASP A 771 -14.35 -59.70 30.26
CA ASP A 771 -13.04 -59.95 29.58
C ASP A 771 -12.76 -58.89 28.46
N THR A 772 -12.79 -59.04 27.12
CA THR A 772 -12.85 -60.18 26.16
C THR A 772 -12.12 -59.75 24.85
N LYS A 773 -12.15 -60.53 23.74
CA LYS A 773 -11.26 -60.35 22.56
C LYS A 773 -11.93 -60.58 21.18
N GLY A 774 -11.33 -60.01 20.14
CA GLY A 774 -11.39 -60.47 18.74
C GLY A 774 -12.40 -59.75 17.83
N GLN A 775 -12.25 -59.75 16.49
CA GLN A 775 -11.13 -60.19 15.64
C GLN A 775 -11.23 -59.52 14.24
N LYS A 776 -10.15 -59.50 13.44
CA LYS A 776 -10.18 -59.14 12.00
C LYS A 776 -10.30 -60.40 11.11
N PRO A 777 -10.69 -60.23 9.84
CA PRO A 777 -9.78 -60.68 8.78
C PRO A 777 -9.60 -59.68 7.62
N ASN A 778 -8.59 -59.95 6.77
CA ASN A 778 -8.31 -59.27 5.49
C ASN A 778 -9.01 -59.99 4.32
N SER A 779 -9.13 -59.32 3.16
CA SER A 779 -8.93 -59.96 1.85
C SER A 779 -8.54 -58.94 0.76
N ASP A 780 -7.57 -59.29 -0.09
CA ASP A 780 -7.12 -58.50 -1.24
C ASP A 780 -7.93 -58.74 -2.52
N LYS A 781 -7.91 -57.77 -3.45
CA LYS A 781 -7.86 -58.04 -4.90
C LYS A 781 -7.32 -56.84 -5.71
N LYS A 782 -6.65 -57.14 -6.83
CA LYS A 782 -5.92 -56.17 -7.68
C LYS A 782 -6.66 -55.86 -8.98
N PHE A 783 -6.67 -54.60 -9.40
CA PHE A 783 -6.69 -54.07 -10.78
C PHE A 783 -6.54 -52.52 -10.67
N SER A 784 -5.96 -51.75 -11.60
CA SER A 784 -5.26 -52.00 -12.87
C SER A 784 -4.15 -50.94 -13.07
N LYS A 785 -3.36 -51.01 -14.15
CA LYS A 785 -2.55 -49.88 -14.66
C LYS A 785 -3.24 -49.22 -15.85
N SER A 786 -3.12 -47.90 -15.98
CA SER A 786 -3.22 -47.17 -17.26
C SER A 786 -2.15 -46.07 -17.29
N MET A 787 -1.76 -45.63 -18.50
CA MET A 787 -0.61 -44.74 -18.70
C MET A 787 -1.00 -43.25 -18.63
N LYS A 788 -0.06 -42.42 -18.14
CA LYS A 788 -0.18 -40.96 -18.14
C LYS A 788 0.21 -40.38 -19.52
N PRO A 789 -0.50 -39.37 -20.03
CA PRO A 789 0.15 -38.23 -20.66
C PRO A 789 0.78 -37.35 -19.56
N LYS A 790 2.06 -36.97 -19.71
CA LYS A 790 2.61 -35.87 -18.91
C LYS A 790 2.07 -34.55 -19.49
N ARG A 791 1.21 -33.84 -18.77
CA ARG A 791 1.16 -32.37 -18.86
C ARG A 791 1.91 -31.81 -17.67
N GLN A 792 3.07 -31.23 -17.96
CA GLN A 792 3.65 -30.19 -17.13
C GLN A 792 2.72 -28.98 -17.27
N VAL A 793 2.29 -28.41 -16.13
CA VAL A 793 1.43 -27.23 -16.09
C VAL A 793 2.24 -26.17 -15.38
N ASP A 794 2.53 -25.08 -16.08
CA ASP A 794 3.32 -23.98 -15.55
C ASP A 794 2.52 -23.19 -14.50
N GLU A 795 3.17 -22.85 -13.39
CA GLU A 795 2.60 -22.01 -12.34
C GLU A 795 2.77 -20.53 -12.76
N ASP A 796 1.67 -19.84 -13.08
CA ASP A 796 1.71 -18.46 -13.59
C ASP A 796 1.71 -17.40 -12.46
N ASP A 797 2.93 -17.02 -12.03
CA ASP A 797 3.18 -15.95 -11.06
C ASP A 797 2.87 -14.54 -11.62
N TYR A 798 1.65 -14.03 -11.37
CA TYR A 798 1.24 -12.68 -11.77
C TYR A 798 1.82 -11.56 -10.87
N PHE A 799 1.30 -10.34 -11.00
CA PHE A 799 1.91 -9.13 -10.42
C PHE A 799 1.60 -8.95 -8.93
N MET A 800 2.62 -9.01 -8.08
CA MET A 800 2.56 -8.40 -6.75
C MET A 800 2.73 -6.89 -6.89
N SER A 801 1.65 -6.13 -6.68
CA SER A 801 1.73 -4.75 -6.20
C SER A 801 2.09 -4.77 -4.70
N GLN A 802 2.13 -3.61 -4.03
CA GLN A 802 2.32 -3.57 -2.57
C GLN A 802 1.10 -4.13 -1.80
N ASP A 803 -0.05 -4.25 -2.47
CA ASP A 803 -1.31 -4.79 -1.94
C ASP A 803 -1.57 -6.21 -2.46
N GLY A 804 -0.90 -7.21 -1.86
CA GLY A 804 -1.12 -8.63 -2.18
C GLY A 804 -2.57 -9.11 -1.98
N ASP A 805 -3.36 -8.40 -1.17
CA ASP A 805 -4.79 -8.64 -1.00
C ASP A 805 -5.63 -8.26 -2.25
N GLU A 806 -5.20 -7.31 -3.10
CA GLU A 806 -5.91 -7.01 -4.36
C GLU A 806 -5.75 -8.14 -5.38
N VAL A 807 -4.57 -8.76 -5.42
CA VAL A 807 -4.28 -9.94 -6.24
C VAL A 807 -5.18 -11.11 -5.81
N LEU A 808 -5.20 -11.41 -4.51
CA LEU A 808 -6.00 -12.49 -3.94
C LEU A 808 -7.51 -12.26 -4.13
N ARG A 809 -7.98 -11.01 -4.08
CA ARG A 809 -9.37 -10.66 -4.40
C ARG A 809 -9.72 -11.02 -5.84
N ARG A 810 -8.88 -10.64 -6.83
CA ARG A 810 -9.12 -10.98 -8.24
C ARG A 810 -9.08 -12.49 -8.48
N GLU A 811 -8.18 -13.22 -7.83
CA GLU A 811 -8.12 -14.69 -7.90
C GLU A 811 -9.42 -15.35 -7.40
N ILE A 812 -10.01 -14.84 -6.32
CA ILE A 812 -11.29 -15.31 -5.78
C ILE A 812 -12.44 -14.99 -6.76
N GLU A 813 -12.51 -13.76 -7.26
CA GLU A 813 -13.54 -13.32 -8.22
C GLU A 813 -13.47 -14.15 -9.54
N GLU A 814 -12.28 -14.40 -10.08
CA GLU A 814 -12.09 -15.27 -11.25
C GLU A 814 -12.43 -16.74 -10.97
N SER A 815 -12.03 -17.28 -9.81
CA SER A 815 -12.30 -18.67 -9.43
C SER A 815 -13.79 -18.93 -9.27
N ILE A 816 -14.53 -17.97 -8.69
CA ILE A 816 -16.00 -18.02 -8.60
C ILE A 816 -16.63 -17.96 -9.99
N ALA A 817 -16.18 -17.06 -10.88
CA ALA A 817 -16.68 -16.98 -12.26
C ALA A 817 -16.48 -18.31 -13.02
N LYS A 818 -15.32 -18.97 -12.84
CA LYS A 818 -14.99 -20.29 -13.42
C LYS A 818 -15.80 -21.44 -12.79
N SER A 819 -16.45 -21.23 -11.63
CA SER A 819 -17.22 -22.26 -10.91
C SER A 819 -18.69 -22.37 -11.30
N GLY A 820 -19.23 -21.39 -12.04
CA GLY A 820 -20.64 -21.36 -12.47
C GLY A 820 -21.67 -21.15 -11.36
N LYS A 821 -21.24 -20.77 -10.14
CA LYS A 821 -22.14 -20.54 -8.99
C LYS A 821 -22.25 -19.05 -8.67
N SER A 822 -23.46 -18.50 -8.74
CA SER A 822 -23.78 -17.15 -8.30
C SER A 822 -23.95 -17.07 -6.79
N TRP A 823 -23.33 -16.07 -6.15
CA TRP A 823 -23.70 -15.62 -4.79
C TRP A 823 -24.84 -14.59 -4.92
N PRO A 824 -25.92 -14.63 -4.10
CA PRO A 824 -26.85 -13.50 -4.01
C PRO A 824 -26.12 -12.22 -3.62
N SER A 825 -26.42 -11.11 -4.29
CA SER A 825 -25.59 -9.88 -4.26
C SER A 825 -25.38 -9.31 -2.85
N MET A 826 -24.11 -9.24 -2.42
CA MET A 826 -23.68 -8.24 -1.43
C MET A 826 -23.35 -6.96 -2.19
N GLY A 827 -24.17 -5.92 -1.99
CA GLY A 827 -24.09 -4.67 -2.75
C GLY A 827 -22.86 -3.85 -2.38
N SER A 828 -21.77 -4.01 -3.13
CA SER A 828 -20.57 -3.18 -3.04
C SER A 828 -20.76 -1.85 -3.77
N SER A 829 -21.23 -0.83 -3.07
CA SER A 829 -21.25 0.56 -3.55
C SER A 829 -19.83 1.13 -3.53
N ALA A 830 -19.02 0.76 -4.52
CA ALA A 830 -17.67 1.28 -4.74
C ALA A 830 -17.39 1.37 -6.25
N PHE A 831 -17.25 2.61 -6.71
CA PHE A 831 -17.13 3.04 -8.11
C PHE A 831 -16.24 2.16 -9.01
N LYS A 832 -16.76 1.84 -10.21
CA LYS A 832 -15.92 1.58 -11.38
C LYS A 832 -15.30 2.91 -11.82
N ASN A 833 -13.99 2.90 -12.10
CA ASN A 833 -13.33 3.99 -12.82
C ASN A 833 -13.63 3.87 -14.33
N ASP A 834 -14.77 4.40 -14.77
CA ASP A 834 -15.01 4.72 -16.19
C ASP A 834 -14.69 6.20 -16.44
N PRO A 835 -14.04 6.57 -17.56
CA PRO A 835 -13.79 7.96 -17.89
C PRO A 835 -15.09 8.67 -18.26
N MET A 836 -15.35 9.78 -17.59
CA MET A 836 -16.50 10.68 -17.75
C MET A 836 -16.96 10.85 -19.20
N SER A 837 -18.08 10.21 -19.55
CA SER A 837 -18.85 10.49 -20.76
C SER A 837 -20.33 10.60 -20.41
N THR A 838 -20.89 11.78 -20.61
CA THR A 838 -22.28 12.11 -20.27
C THR A 838 -23.23 11.59 -21.34
N TRP A 839 -23.97 10.53 -21.04
CA TRP A 839 -25.10 10.10 -21.86
C TRP A 839 -26.41 10.66 -21.30
N THR A 840 -26.89 11.75 -21.91
CA THR A 840 -28.29 12.17 -21.80
C THR A 840 -29.16 11.16 -22.56
N GLY A 841 -30.24 10.70 -21.94
CA GLY A 841 -31.02 9.58 -22.48
C GLY A 841 -31.95 9.93 -23.64
N GLU A 842 -31.98 9.06 -24.64
CA GLU A 842 -33.15 8.80 -25.48
C GLU A 842 -33.51 7.30 -25.40
N SER A 843 -34.78 6.97 -25.60
CA SER A 843 -35.34 5.67 -25.27
C SER A 843 -35.26 4.64 -26.41
N ILE A 844 -34.64 3.49 -26.14
CA ILE A 844 -34.69 2.31 -27.03
C ILE A 844 -35.30 1.12 -26.27
N ILE A 845 -36.39 0.59 -26.81
CA ILE A 845 -37.20 -0.47 -26.20
C ILE A 845 -36.59 -1.85 -26.48
N PHE A 846 -36.21 -2.60 -25.43
CA PHE A 846 -35.99 -4.05 -25.53
C PHE A 846 -37.00 -4.84 -24.70
N ARG A 847 -37.96 -5.45 -25.39
CA ARG A 847 -39.16 -6.08 -24.82
C ARG A 847 -38.93 -7.57 -24.50
N ALA A 848 -38.24 -7.85 -23.40
CA ALA A 848 -38.05 -9.22 -22.92
C ALA A 848 -39.38 -9.83 -22.43
N LYS A 849 -39.94 -10.78 -23.21
CA LYS A 849 -41.15 -11.53 -22.82
C LYS A 849 -40.79 -12.67 -21.85
N SER A 850 -41.16 -12.56 -20.58
CA SER A 850 -41.37 -13.74 -19.73
C SER A 850 -42.82 -14.23 -19.87
N LYS A 851 -43.02 -15.55 -19.95
CA LYS A 851 -44.34 -16.17 -19.85
C LYS A 851 -44.58 -16.53 -18.39
N GLN A 852 -45.71 -16.12 -17.82
CA GLN A 852 -46.31 -16.83 -16.68
C GLN A 852 -47.69 -17.35 -17.07
N THR A 853 -47.94 -18.61 -16.73
CA THR A 853 -49.22 -19.30 -16.86
C THR A 853 -50.16 -18.88 -15.73
N GLY A 854 -51.46 -18.81 -16.02
CA GLY A 854 -52.44 -18.22 -15.10
C GLY A 854 -53.05 -19.18 -14.07
N LEU A 855 -54.12 -18.69 -13.45
CA LEU A 855 -54.92 -19.27 -12.35
C LEU A 855 -54.23 -19.16 -10.97
N ASN A 856 -54.91 -18.80 -9.87
CA ASN A 856 -56.36 -18.67 -9.67
C ASN A 856 -56.78 -17.40 -8.91
N ARG A 857 -58.07 -17.04 -9.00
CA ARG A 857 -58.72 -15.99 -8.18
C ARG A 857 -59.25 -16.58 -6.88
N VAL A 858 -59.32 -15.78 -5.81
CA VAL A 858 -60.49 -15.62 -4.90
C VAL A 858 -60.28 -14.33 -4.05
N PRO A 859 -61.32 -13.59 -3.63
CA PRO A 859 -61.16 -12.19 -3.19
C PRO A 859 -61.62 -11.85 -1.75
N VAL A 860 -61.16 -10.68 -1.28
CA VAL A 860 -61.81 -9.76 -0.31
C VAL A 860 -62.17 -10.28 1.09
N ALA A 861 -61.63 -9.59 2.10
CA ALA A 861 -62.37 -9.24 3.32
C ALA A 861 -62.07 -7.78 3.68
N LYS A 862 -63.11 -6.94 3.81
CA LYS A 862 -63.01 -5.64 4.50
C LYS A 862 -63.26 -5.88 5.98
N TYR A 863 -62.57 -5.15 6.85
CA TYR A 863 -63.19 -4.63 8.07
C TYR A 863 -62.76 -3.18 8.29
N SER A 864 -63.62 -2.42 8.96
CA SER A 864 -63.53 -0.96 9.04
C SER A 864 -63.74 -0.45 10.46
N SER A 865 -63.35 0.82 10.64
CA SER A 865 -64.06 1.84 11.41
C SER A 865 -64.00 1.84 12.94
N LEU A 866 -63.94 3.07 13.46
CA LEU A 866 -64.28 3.55 14.81
C LEU A 866 -63.28 3.29 15.96
N ASN A 867 -63.22 4.12 17.00
CA ASN A 867 -63.20 5.60 17.08
C ASN A 867 -62.91 6.05 18.53
N LEU A 868 -62.67 7.35 18.74
CA LEU A 868 -62.59 8.04 20.06
C LEU A 868 -61.38 7.62 20.93
N SER A 869 -60.84 8.42 21.85
CA SER A 869 -61.05 9.84 22.23
C SER A 869 -59.66 10.46 22.51
N GLY A 870 -59.41 11.76 22.32
CA GLY A 870 -59.67 12.81 23.33
C GLY A 870 -58.59 12.83 24.45
N SER A 871 -57.98 13.97 24.83
CA SER A 871 -58.22 15.35 24.39
C SER A 871 -57.13 16.36 24.80
N SER A 872 -56.64 17.17 23.84
CA SER A 872 -56.28 18.60 24.02
C SER A 872 -55.05 18.95 24.91
N ARG A 873 -54.46 20.16 24.87
CA ARG A 873 -54.87 21.50 24.38
C ARG A 873 -53.64 22.30 23.89
N ASN A 874 -53.84 23.16 22.87
CA ASN A 874 -53.08 24.39 22.50
C ASN A 874 -51.54 24.26 22.22
N GLY A 875 -50.94 24.78 21.14
CA GLY A 875 -51.37 25.69 20.06
C GLY A 875 -51.20 27.19 20.40
N PRO A 876 -51.05 28.13 19.44
CA PRO A 876 -51.02 28.01 17.95
C PRO A 876 -49.81 28.77 17.29
N ILE A 877 -49.45 28.59 16.00
CA ILE A 877 -49.78 29.40 14.78
C ILE A 877 -49.59 30.95 14.94
N ALA A 878 -48.98 31.75 14.03
CA ALA A 878 -47.99 31.57 12.93
C ALA A 878 -47.58 32.97 12.33
N THR A 879 -46.96 32.98 11.14
CA THR A 879 -47.04 33.99 10.02
C THR A 879 -46.41 35.41 10.11
N TYR A 880 -45.32 35.59 9.34
CA TYR A 880 -45.09 36.58 8.26
C TYR A 880 -44.97 38.13 8.49
N ASN A 881 -44.21 38.74 7.54
CA ASN A 881 -44.24 40.16 7.08
C ASN A 881 -43.71 41.27 8.00
N MET A 882 -43.27 42.45 7.52
CA MET A 882 -42.54 42.83 6.28
C MET A 882 -41.88 44.22 6.50
N PHE A 883 -41.02 44.69 5.58
CA PHE A 883 -40.40 46.03 5.44
C PHE A 883 -40.73 47.18 6.42
N SER A 884 -39.69 47.93 6.85
CA SER A 884 -39.65 49.40 6.68
C SER A 884 -38.24 49.99 6.75
N THR A 885 -38.07 51.24 6.33
CA THR A 885 -36.80 52.01 6.34
C THR A 885 -36.98 53.36 7.03
N ARG A 886 -35.90 53.95 7.59
CA ARG A 886 -35.49 55.38 7.37
C ARG A 886 -34.30 55.87 8.23
N LYS A 887 -33.46 56.68 7.58
CA LYS A 887 -32.78 57.94 7.99
C LYS A 887 -32.27 58.09 9.44
N VAL A 888 -30.96 58.18 9.71
CA VAL A 888 -29.98 59.29 9.44
C VAL A 888 -29.86 60.31 10.60
N ASN A 889 -28.66 60.44 11.18
CA ASN A 889 -28.00 61.74 11.41
C ASN A 889 -26.49 61.64 11.76
N LYS A 890 -25.78 62.75 11.54
CA LYS A 890 -24.40 63.13 11.97
C LYS A 890 -24.54 64.40 12.87
N PRO A 891 -23.49 65.07 13.44
CA PRO A 891 -22.03 65.05 13.22
C PRO A 891 -21.24 64.78 14.56
N SER A 892 -20.00 65.20 14.89
CA SER A 892 -19.07 66.25 14.37
C SER A 892 -17.61 66.16 14.93
N HIS A 893 -16.61 66.52 14.09
CA HIS A 893 -15.24 67.04 14.39
C HIS A 893 -14.27 66.21 15.30
N THR A 894 -12.93 66.38 15.32
CA THR A 894 -11.92 67.28 14.67
C THR A 894 -10.75 66.44 14.07
N LEU A 895 -10.10 66.79 12.94
CA LEU A 895 -8.88 67.62 12.75
C LEU A 895 -7.70 67.27 13.69
N THR A 896 -6.43 67.06 13.29
CA THR A 896 -5.57 67.46 12.13
C THR A 896 -4.73 66.27 11.56
N SER A 897 -4.21 66.16 10.32
CA SER A 897 -3.27 66.94 9.46
C SER A 897 -1.77 66.89 9.91
N ASN A 898 -0.71 66.76 9.06
CA ASN A 898 -0.57 66.54 7.60
C ASN A 898 0.93 66.41 7.17
N TYR A 899 1.28 65.73 6.05
CA TYR A 899 2.55 65.80 5.26
C TYR A 899 3.92 65.52 5.99
N SER A 900 5.13 65.38 5.40
CA SER A 900 5.69 64.97 4.06
C SER A 900 7.20 64.63 4.29
N ALA A 901 7.79 63.51 3.83
CA ALA A 901 8.54 63.29 2.57
C ALA A 901 9.80 64.18 2.32
N ILE A 902 10.87 63.58 1.73
CA ILE A 902 12.07 64.22 1.05
C ILE A 902 13.14 64.81 2.02
N ASP A 903 14.48 64.63 1.91
CA ASP A 903 15.35 63.83 1.01
C ASP A 903 16.79 63.51 1.52
N GLU A 904 17.52 62.68 0.74
CA GLU A 904 18.98 62.60 0.44
C GLU A 904 20.18 62.47 1.47
N LYS A 905 21.01 61.44 1.17
CA LYS A 905 22.51 61.39 1.02
C LYS A 905 23.53 61.18 2.18
N LYS A 906 24.22 60.02 2.07
CA LYS A 906 25.69 59.74 2.12
C LYS A 906 26.52 59.87 3.42
N LEU A 907 27.05 58.72 3.85
CA LEU A 907 28.49 58.33 3.90
C LEU A 907 28.53 56.83 4.28
N ASP A 908 28.89 55.88 3.41
CA ASP A 908 30.21 55.50 2.85
C ASP A 908 30.94 54.39 3.64
N SER A 909 30.98 53.21 3.00
CA SER A 909 32.09 52.22 2.90
C SER A 909 32.61 51.47 4.15
N ASN A 910 33.20 50.26 4.11
CA ASN A 910 33.64 49.33 3.04
C ASN A 910 33.31 47.85 3.43
N PHE A 911 32.84 46.97 2.52
CA PHE A 911 33.60 45.91 1.80
C PHE A 911 34.29 44.83 2.69
N ARG A 912 33.93 43.53 2.62
CA ARG A 912 34.34 42.45 1.65
C ARG A 912 35.76 41.87 1.92
N ARG A 913 36.13 40.60 1.61
CA ARG A 913 35.42 39.31 1.35
C ARG A 913 36.51 38.21 1.14
N ARG A 914 36.36 37.00 1.71
CA ARG A 914 37.08 35.75 1.34
C ARG A 914 38.63 35.83 1.48
N SER A 915 39.48 34.80 1.28
CA SER A 915 39.35 33.39 0.87
C SER A 915 40.57 32.57 1.32
N GLN A 916 40.42 31.24 1.47
CA GLN A 916 41.52 30.23 1.43
C GLN A 916 42.60 30.35 2.54
N ALA A 917 43.52 29.40 2.72
CA ALA A 917 43.45 27.93 2.69
C ALA A 917 44.70 27.36 3.39
N GLU A 918 44.64 26.09 3.82
CA GLU A 918 45.76 25.20 4.20
C GLU A 918 46.71 25.63 5.37
N LEU A 919 46.90 24.86 6.45
CA LEU A 919 47.50 23.51 6.67
C LEU A 919 48.99 23.60 7.07
N LYS A 920 49.37 22.86 8.13
CA LYS A 920 50.66 22.92 8.88
C LYS A 920 50.75 24.23 9.70
N GLY A 921 51.25 24.28 10.93
CA GLY A 921 52.05 23.40 11.78
C GLY A 921 52.82 24.34 12.76
N ASP A 922 53.47 23.91 13.84
CA ASP A 922 53.62 22.59 14.44
C ASP A 922 54.04 22.75 15.93
N VAL A 923 53.93 21.68 16.72
CA VAL A 923 54.85 21.34 17.83
C VAL A 923 55.06 22.31 19.04
N ARG A 924 54.57 21.82 20.20
CA ARG A 924 55.16 21.87 21.58
C ARG A 924 55.01 23.08 22.53
N ARG A 925 54.17 22.79 23.55
CA ARG A 925 54.50 22.64 25.00
C ARG A 925 54.53 23.88 25.94
N ARG A 926 53.70 23.71 26.98
CA ARG A 926 53.86 24.19 28.38
C ARG A 926 53.62 25.72 28.55
N ARG A 927 53.02 26.19 29.65
CA ARG A 927 53.09 25.64 31.02
C ARG A 927 51.94 26.17 31.91
N ARG A 928 51.27 25.27 32.68
CA ARG A 928 50.46 25.52 33.91
C ARG A 928 49.19 26.39 33.74
N ARG A 929 48.02 25.88 34.14
CA ARG A 929 47.40 25.88 35.51
C ARG A 929 47.09 27.30 36.01
N THR A 930 45.96 27.53 36.67
CA THR A 930 44.90 26.58 37.08
C THR A 930 43.72 26.57 36.13
#